data_AF-A0A414RHU5-F1
#
_entry.id   AF-A0A414RHU5-F1
#
_cell.length_a   1.000
_cell.length_b   1.000
_cell.length_c   1.000
_cell.angle_alpha   90.00
_cell.angle_beta   90.00
_cell.angle_gamma   90.00
#
_symmetry.space_group_name_H-M   'P 1'
#
loop_
_entity.id
_entity.type
_entity.pdbx_description
1 polymer ?
#
loop_
_entity_poly.entity_id
_entity_poly.type
_entity_poly.pdbx_seq_one_letter_code
_entity_poly.pdbx_strand_id
1 'polypeptide(L)'
;MENKYVFISYSSANKGIADATCHILEECGIPCWIAPRNIIPGKTWAGNIVQAIRDCSLMVLIYSEDSNSSSQVANEVDKAFSHGKIIIPFMVDSTPMNDDFDYYLSRKHWLVAYPDYKKMLMPLVEAVATNIGIEIQRPQSKVSNSISRKEVTAAIPQYEVAIETARKLLLNYEHDTAFAELIRPALDDYKEAQFLVRTILTTYSRMQRLNAFRFKYVKEKADSGNAFAQYMMCRYYTHIERNEGEAYRYANLCAAQGKSYGYLELSMAYEFATSVERSYLRAHELLDKAVNMDDPFAMMRLAKDNLYGWTRKRNPKRAFMLLKQCMAIGIPESFEVMGNMYNEGDGVECDRKRALELYQRALDEGYLEAYNSMAWYYLVNMETFQYRDDAEIQQGISLLRKGIEYGVAMCLSTLAYCHQEGIGVLKKTEQAFRWYKKAAEAGDPGSYFNIGCMYYYGNGCQENNAEAWKWFIRGSQIPFGSCFYQLGLMCQEGYGQDGKTVADCVDYYEESLRIGGGYASESALRLYNIFRTRPLETNPLMRDDENTYYYDWAPKDNHRAVNYLKQAAGMSDYSPKIYFKYGAILCTEGHGFTDEFEGIRYLKLAVEKGEPRAAVMLAQIYEKGELVDKDLEKAREYYQLAADKDCGDGYVGLAKGLCSQIMGTIDEPDGELPDIDKATKQKLIGQAYEYVCQADKLGCKAVCPLEETISAFMLEDELLTPAERNHLVEMNNKYARLGNLQCIVDRGVMFHIGRLTKPDVNKAIEAYQQAARLDKECAAKNLGDLYSGKEESLSAERQDKSTAAYWYEKDSSKDSQAISARLREEGHQVVINSEHVFYEKKRSEHIKWIFPYLCDPAFTSASSKLRIFEWANFAKGPLAEGIPQNADTDVRYLPKELNDLFKAYVKLYNLLSKTYGWSNSLLPRLSKDDFFPYLSMPHLLEITQMVYRAWNAHVKHGKDKWLQQQATKVEQITLMRQDWEFILDFAEKCPDNDLQLLLISVVDMCYGLEALAELYWQLIALNDLVENAENANFHLPESFVKKMADLFFDGTDVLPRSRTVARRLYAQIPYLPGVEEKLKQ
;
A
#
# COMPACT_ATOMS: atom_id res chain seq x y z
N MET A 1 22.10 -24.63 53.12
CA MET A 1 22.05 -23.19 52.79
C MET A 1 22.66 -23.05 51.41
N GLU A 2 21.90 -22.60 50.42
CA GLU A 2 22.48 -22.28 49.10
C GLU A 2 23.51 -21.18 49.31
N ASN A 3 24.78 -21.43 48.96
CA ASN A 3 25.82 -20.43 49.08
C ASN A 3 25.55 -19.30 48.07
N LYS A 4 25.17 -18.12 48.57
CA LYS A 4 24.90 -16.92 47.76
C LYS A 4 26.21 -16.20 47.45
N TYR A 5 26.85 -16.56 46.34
CA TYR A 5 28.13 -15.97 45.94
C TYR A 5 27.96 -14.64 45.20
N VAL A 6 28.88 -13.70 45.40
CA VAL A 6 28.95 -12.42 44.68
C VAL A 6 30.12 -12.45 43.70
N PHE A 7 29.91 -12.17 42.41
CA PHE A 7 30.99 -12.09 41.42
C PHE A 7 31.52 -10.65 41.31
N ILE A 8 32.82 -10.43 41.49
CA ILE A 8 33.43 -9.09 41.34
C ILE A 8 34.15 -9.02 39.99
N SER A 9 33.63 -8.19 39.07
CA SER A 9 34.24 -7.89 37.78
C SER A 9 35.02 -6.57 37.85
N TYR A 10 36.25 -6.55 37.33
CA TYR A 10 37.15 -5.40 37.41
C TYR A 10 38.24 -5.48 36.33
N SER A 11 38.83 -4.35 35.95
CA SER A 11 40.08 -4.33 35.17
C SER A 11 41.29 -4.57 36.05
N SER A 12 42.36 -5.17 35.52
CA SER A 12 43.61 -5.45 36.25
C SER A 12 44.20 -4.22 36.96
N ALA A 13 44.00 -3.02 36.40
CA ALA A 13 44.40 -1.75 37.00
C ALA A 13 43.68 -1.43 38.34
N ASN A 14 42.46 -1.95 38.53
CA ASN A 14 41.63 -1.72 39.72
C ASN A 14 41.71 -2.84 40.76
N LYS A 15 42.71 -3.72 40.64
CA LYS A 15 42.86 -4.88 41.52
C LYS A 15 42.86 -4.51 43.00
N GLY A 16 43.52 -3.41 43.38
CA GLY A 16 43.55 -2.96 44.78
C GLY A 16 42.17 -2.59 45.34
N ILE A 17 41.26 -2.07 44.50
CA ILE A 17 39.89 -1.76 44.89
C ILE A 17 39.06 -3.05 44.96
N ALA A 18 39.27 -3.96 44.00
CA ALA A 18 38.62 -5.28 43.99
C ALA A 18 38.95 -6.12 45.22
N ASP A 19 40.23 -6.17 45.61
CA ASP A 19 40.70 -6.87 46.80
C ASP A 19 40.07 -6.25 48.08
N ALA A 20 39.98 -4.91 48.17
CA ALA A 20 39.36 -4.22 49.31
C ALA A 20 37.85 -4.47 49.40
N THR A 21 37.15 -4.43 48.25
CA THR A 21 35.72 -4.75 48.15
C THR A 21 35.44 -6.19 48.54
N CYS A 22 36.28 -7.14 48.12
CA CYS A 22 36.13 -8.53 48.52
C CYS A 22 36.35 -8.73 50.01
N HIS A 23 37.42 -8.14 50.56
CA HIS A 23 37.74 -8.26 51.98
C HIS A 23 36.57 -7.81 52.87
N ILE A 24 35.99 -6.63 52.57
CA ILE A 24 34.89 -6.09 53.39
C ILE A 24 33.60 -6.92 53.26
N LEU A 25 33.32 -7.48 52.08
CA LEU A 25 32.17 -8.38 51.87
C LEU A 25 32.36 -9.69 52.63
N GLU A 26 33.56 -10.27 52.60
CA GLU A 26 33.90 -11.49 53.35
C GLU A 26 33.86 -11.27 54.86
N GLU A 27 34.34 -10.14 55.38
CA GLU A 27 34.21 -9.76 56.80
C GLU A 27 32.75 -9.66 57.24
N CYS A 28 31.85 -9.28 56.33
CA CYS A 28 30.41 -9.22 56.58
C CYS A 28 29.68 -10.54 56.30
N GLY A 29 30.40 -11.65 56.08
CA GLY A 29 29.84 -12.98 55.87
C GLY A 29 29.25 -13.21 54.47
N ILE A 30 29.60 -12.38 53.49
CA ILE A 30 29.14 -12.49 52.10
C ILE A 30 30.25 -13.12 51.25
N PRO A 31 30.11 -14.38 50.82
CA PRO A 31 31.17 -15.06 50.08
C PRO A 31 31.28 -14.47 48.66
N CYS A 32 32.50 -14.13 48.26
CA CYS A 32 32.78 -13.48 46.98
C CYS A 32 33.61 -14.36 46.04
N TRP A 33 33.44 -14.15 44.75
CA TRP A 33 34.27 -14.66 43.66
C TRP A 33 34.98 -13.47 43.02
N ILE A 34 36.29 -13.37 43.22
CA ILE A 34 37.16 -12.50 42.41
C ILE A 34 37.82 -13.39 41.35
N ALA A 35 37.67 -13.06 40.07
CA ALA A 35 38.58 -13.57 39.06
C ALA A 35 39.98 -12.95 39.30
N PRO A 36 41.07 -13.65 39.68
CA PRO A 36 41.25 -15.07 39.97
C PRO A 36 41.96 -15.33 41.33
N ARG A 37 41.37 -16.11 42.25
CA ARG A 37 42.16 -16.82 43.29
C ARG A 37 42.15 -18.35 43.18
N ASN A 38 41.33 -18.94 42.31
CA ASN A 38 41.23 -20.40 42.16
C ASN A 38 41.26 -20.94 40.71
N ILE A 39 41.64 -20.13 39.70
CA ILE A 39 41.68 -20.61 38.31
C ILE A 39 43.14 -20.76 37.86
N ILE A 40 43.58 -22.00 37.69
CA ILE A 40 44.90 -22.34 37.13
C ILE A 40 44.88 -22.00 35.62
N PRO A 41 45.77 -21.12 35.11
CA PRO A 41 45.87 -20.86 33.68
C PRO A 41 46.26 -22.16 32.94
N GLY A 42 45.44 -22.63 31.98
CA GLY A 42 45.79 -23.78 31.15
C GLY A 42 44.65 -24.70 30.67
N LYS A 43 43.43 -24.62 31.22
CA LYS A 43 42.21 -25.24 30.63
C LYS A 43 40.98 -24.35 30.84
N THR A 44 40.32 -24.00 29.73
CA THR A 44 39.03 -23.27 29.62
C THR A 44 38.76 -22.22 30.68
N TRP A 45 39.68 -21.28 30.86
CA TRP A 45 39.51 -20.10 31.73
C TRP A 45 38.20 -19.34 31.43
N ALA A 46 37.82 -19.25 30.15
CA ALA A 46 36.56 -18.67 29.70
C ALA A 46 35.30 -19.45 30.16
N GLY A 47 35.37 -20.78 30.25
CA GLY A 47 34.23 -21.61 30.69
C GLY A 47 33.98 -21.49 32.19
N ASN A 48 35.05 -21.39 32.98
CA ASN A 48 34.95 -21.25 34.44
C ASN A 48 34.39 -19.89 34.86
N ILE A 49 34.72 -18.81 34.14
CA ILE A 49 34.14 -17.47 34.39
C ILE A 49 32.65 -17.45 34.04
N VAL A 50 32.24 -18.07 32.93
CA VAL A 50 30.82 -18.19 32.56
C VAL A 50 30.05 -18.94 33.65
N GLN A 51 30.60 -20.05 34.13
CA GLN A 51 29.98 -20.84 35.18
C GLN A 51 29.91 -20.06 36.50
N ALA A 52 30.97 -19.33 36.87
CA ALA A 52 30.98 -18.48 38.06
C ALA A 52 29.89 -17.39 38.01
N ILE A 53 29.74 -16.73 36.85
CA ILE A 53 28.70 -15.72 36.63
C ILE A 53 27.31 -16.36 36.65
N ARG A 54 27.17 -17.58 36.12
CA ARG A 54 25.91 -18.34 36.17
C ARG A 54 25.53 -18.71 37.60
N ASP A 55 26.49 -19.07 38.43
CA ASP A 55 26.27 -19.57 39.79
C ASP A 55 26.22 -18.46 40.85
N CYS A 56 26.68 -17.23 40.54
CA CYS A 56 26.60 -16.11 41.47
C CYS A 56 25.16 -15.60 41.64
N SER A 57 24.86 -15.03 42.81
CA SER A 57 23.59 -14.36 43.09
C SER A 57 23.52 -12.97 42.45
N LEU A 58 24.64 -12.23 42.45
CA LEU A 58 24.77 -10.94 41.79
C LEU A 58 26.23 -10.67 41.41
N MET A 59 26.44 -9.66 40.57
CA MET A 59 27.74 -9.14 40.18
C MET A 59 27.95 -7.74 40.79
N VAL A 60 29.16 -7.47 41.31
CA VAL A 60 29.67 -6.13 41.58
C VAL A 60 30.64 -5.78 40.45
N LEU A 61 30.41 -4.67 39.76
CA LEU A 61 31.30 -4.17 38.71
C LEU A 61 32.09 -2.99 39.26
N ILE A 62 33.42 -3.10 39.29
CA ILE A 62 34.29 -1.96 39.59
C ILE A 62 34.59 -1.24 38.28
N TYR A 63 34.02 -0.06 38.16
CA TYR A 63 33.99 0.72 36.93
C TYR A 63 34.94 1.91 36.98
N SER A 64 35.75 2.03 35.94
CA SER A 64 36.87 2.94 35.73
C SER A 64 37.16 3.09 34.23
N GLU A 65 38.05 4.01 33.84
CA GLU A 65 38.57 4.14 32.46
C GLU A 65 39.09 2.81 31.91
N ASP A 66 39.91 2.09 32.69
CA ASP A 66 40.51 0.83 32.24
C ASP A 66 39.46 -0.26 32.03
N SER A 67 38.48 -0.38 32.92
CA SER A 67 37.38 -1.33 32.72
C SER A 67 36.48 -0.92 31.57
N ASN A 68 36.30 0.38 31.34
CA ASN A 68 35.52 0.94 30.24
C ASN A 68 36.13 0.58 28.87
N SER A 69 37.44 0.34 28.80
CA SER A 69 38.13 -0.13 27.59
C SER A 69 38.32 -1.66 27.53
N SER A 70 37.95 -2.41 28.57
CA SER A 70 38.26 -3.84 28.68
C SER A 70 37.20 -4.73 28.04
N SER A 71 37.57 -5.38 26.93
CA SER A 71 36.72 -6.37 26.25
C SER A 71 36.38 -7.57 27.14
N GLN A 72 37.23 -7.91 28.11
CA GLN A 72 36.96 -8.97 29.07
C GLN A 72 35.84 -8.56 30.03
N VAL A 73 35.94 -7.36 30.63
CA VAL A 73 34.93 -6.86 31.58
C VAL A 73 33.59 -6.68 30.86
N ALA A 74 33.60 -6.17 29.63
CA ALA A 74 32.40 -6.08 28.80
C ALA A 74 31.73 -7.45 28.58
N ASN A 75 32.52 -8.48 28.26
CA ASN A 75 32.01 -9.86 28.10
C ASN A 75 31.48 -10.47 29.41
N GLU A 76 32.08 -10.15 30.56
CA GLU A 76 31.60 -10.60 31.86
C GLU A 76 30.25 -9.95 32.19
N VAL A 77 30.14 -8.64 31.98
CA VAL A 77 28.90 -7.87 32.18
C VAL A 77 27.80 -8.35 31.24
N ASP A 78 28.10 -8.61 29.96
CA ASP A 78 27.15 -9.21 29.00
C ASP A 78 26.64 -10.58 29.46
N LYS A 79 27.54 -11.43 29.98
CA LYS A 79 27.16 -12.75 30.52
C LYS A 79 26.31 -12.64 31.77
N ALA A 80 26.64 -11.73 32.69
CA ALA A 80 25.84 -11.49 33.87
C ALA A 80 24.45 -10.97 33.49
N PHE A 81 24.40 -10.05 32.54
CA PHE A 81 23.16 -9.49 32.02
C PHE A 81 22.29 -10.56 31.35
N SER A 82 22.84 -11.37 30.44
CA SER A 82 22.12 -12.43 29.73
C SER A 82 21.60 -13.54 30.65
N HIS A 83 22.23 -13.76 31.80
CA HIS A 83 21.75 -14.69 32.83
C HIS A 83 20.83 -14.03 33.88
N GLY A 84 20.39 -12.79 33.66
CA GLY A 84 19.47 -12.08 34.54
C GLY A 84 20.06 -11.72 35.90
N LYS A 85 21.39 -11.61 36.02
CA LYS A 85 22.06 -11.28 37.27
C LYS A 85 21.89 -9.80 37.60
N ILE A 86 21.75 -9.50 38.88
CA ILE A 86 21.80 -8.12 39.36
C ILE A 86 23.26 -7.65 39.23
N ILE A 87 23.48 -6.50 38.60
CA ILE A 87 24.80 -5.86 38.52
C ILE A 87 24.75 -4.60 39.36
N ILE A 88 25.66 -4.49 40.34
CA ILE A 88 25.86 -3.32 41.19
C ILE A 88 27.11 -2.60 40.69
N PRO A 89 26.96 -1.48 39.96
CA PRO A 89 28.11 -0.77 39.42
C PRO A 89 28.70 0.21 40.45
N PHE A 90 30.01 0.08 40.69
CA PHE A 90 30.81 0.82 41.67
C PHE A 90 31.83 1.69 40.93
N MET A 91 31.51 2.97 40.76
CA MET A 91 32.27 3.90 39.91
C MET A 91 33.42 4.54 40.68
N VAL A 92 34.65 4.24 40.30
CA VAL A 92 35.87 4.66 41.03
C VAL A 92 36.62 5.82 40.38
N ASP A 93 36.17 6.30 39.22
CA ASP A 93 36.60 7.54 38.57
C ASP A 93 35.44 8.22 37.82
N SER A 94 35.70 9.36 37.17
CA SER A 94 34.69 10.15 36.46
C SER A 94 34.59 9.84 34.95
N THR A 95 35.03 8.66 34.51
CA THR A 95 35.08 8.34 33.08
C THR A 95 33.68 8.15 32.50
N PRO A 96 33.36 8.77 31.34
CA PRO A 96 32.10 8.51 30.64
C PRO A 96 32.00 7.08 30.13
N MET A 97 30.82 6.46 30.25
CA MET A 97 30.57 5.13 29.71
C MET A 97 30.78 5.03 28.21
N ASN A 98 31.42 3.93 27.81
CA ASN A 98 31.39 3.46 26.44
C ASN A 98 30.00 2.87 26.13
N ASP A 99 29.76 2.66 24.84
CA ASP A 99 28.47 2.18 24.32
C ASP A 99 28.04 0.81 24.87
N ASP A 100 28.98 -0.09 25.16
CA ASP A 100 28.69 -1.43 25.69
C ASP A 100 28.18 -1.33 27.14
N PHE A 101 28.90 -0.62 28.02
CA PHE A 101 28.48 -0.43 29.40
C PHE A 101 27.22 0.42 29.50
N ASP A 102 27.05 1.43 28.65
CA ASP A 102 25.82 2.21 28.56
C ASP A 102 24.62 1.30 28.24
N TYR A 103 24.77 0.34 27.31
CA TYR A 103 23.73 -0.65 27.03
C TYR A 103 23.38 -1.53 28.24
N TYR A 104 24.38 -2.06 28.96
CA TYR A 104 24.14 -3.02 30.05
C TYR A 104 23.70 -2.35 31.37
N LEU A 105 24.21 -1.15 31.67
CA LEU A 105 24.17 -0.56 33.02
C LEU A 105 23.29 0.68 33.13
N SER A 106 22.76 1.20 32.03
CA SER A 106 21.93 2.41 31.99
C SER A 106 20.63 2.36 32.81
N ARG A 107 20.29 1.26 33.49
CA ARG A 107 19.14 1.17 34.42
C ARG A 107 19.56 0.84 35.87
N LYS A 108 20.85 0.89 36.18
CA LYS A 108 21.38 0.52 37.49
C LYS A 108 21.84 1.78 38.23
N HIS A 109 21.43 1.90 39.49
CA HIS A 109 21.91 2.99 40.34
C HIS A 109 23.40 2.81 40.60
N TRP A 110 24.17 3.86 40.36
CA TRP A 110 25.61 3.87 40.49
C TRP A 110 26.03 4.23 41.91
N LEU A 111 26.86 3.38 42.51
CA LEU A 111 27.58 3.73 43.72
C LEU A 111 28.83 4.50 43.34
N VAL A 112 28.75 5.83 43.41
CA VAL A 112 29.87 6.73 43.09
C VAL A 112 30.87 6.69 44.24
N ALA A 113 32.03 6.11 43.97
CA ALA A 113 33.11 5.84 44.92
C ALA A 113 34.30 6.80 44.76
N TYR A 114 34.35 7.59 43.69
CA TYR A 114 35.35 8.65 43.52
C TYR A 114 35.01 9.91 44.34
N PRO A 115 36.00 10.64 44.91
CA PRO A 115 37.44 10.38 44.88
C PRO A 115 37.96 9.40 45.96
N ASP A 116 37.09 8.92 46.86
CA ASP A 116 37.50 8.09 47.99
C ASP A 116 36.60 6.86 48.17
N TYR A 117 37.00 5.77 47.52
CA TYR A 117 36.17 4.56 47.44
C TYR A 117 35.99 3.88 48.80
N LYS A 118 36.90 4.11 49.75
CA LYS A 118 36.87 3.49 51.08
C LYS A 118 35.61 3.87 51.85
N LYS A 119 35.11 5.10 51.69
CA LYS A 119 33.87 5.56 52.33
C LYS A 119 32.63 4.86 51.78
N MET A 120 32.70 4.38 50.53
CA MET A 120 31.59 3.75 49.82
C MET A 120 31.59 2.23 49.89
N LEU A 121 32.61 1.63 50.52
CA LEU A 121 32.69 0.18 50.74
C LEU A 121 31.54 -0.35 51.62
N MET A 122 31.18 0.35 52.71
CA MET A 122 30.05 -0.06 53.56
C MET A 122 28.68 0.12 52.86
N PRO A 123 28.38 1.27 52.22
CA PRO A 123 27.19 1.39 51.36
C PRO A 123 27.11 0.32 50.27
N LEU A 124 28.24 -0.08 49.68
CA LEU A 124 28.30 -1.19 48.72
C LEU A 124 27.93 -2.53 49.37
N VAL A 125 28.48 -2.83 50.55
CA VAL A 125 28.14 -4.05 51.30
C VAL A 125 26.64 -4.07 51.66
N GLU A 126 26.06 -2.95 52.06
CA GLU A 126 24.62 -2.82 52.35
C GLU A 126 23.75 -3.05 51.11
N ALA A 127 24.14 -2.46 49.97
CA ALA A 127 23.48 -2.67 48.70
C ALA A 127 23.54 -4.15 48.28
N VAL A 128 24.70 -4.80 48.42
CA VAL A 128 24.89 -6.23 48.13
C VAL A 128 24.01 -7.07 49.05
N ALA A 129 24.08 -6.86 50.37
CA ALA A 129 23.34 -7.61 51.37
C ALA A 129 21.83 -7.52 51.20
N THR A 130 21.32 -6.33 50.86
CA THR A 130 19.89 -6.12 50.56
C THR A 130 19.45 -6.92 49.33
N ASN A 131 20.27 -6.95 48.27
CA ASN A 131 19.93 -7.68 47.04
C ASN A 131 20.01 -9.20 47.21
N ILE A 132 20.90 -9.71 48.09
CA ILE A 132 21.01 -11.16 48.37
C ILE A 132 20.19 -11.61 49.59
N GLY A 133 19.58 -10.69 50.35
CA GLY A 133 18.78 -11.00 51.54
C GLY A 133 19.60 -11.55 52.70
N ILE A 134 20.72 -10.91 53.04
CA ILE A 134 21.54 -11.18 54.23
C ILE A 134 21.40 -10.00 55.21
N GLU A 135 21.12 -10.27 56.49
CA GLU A 135 21.14 -9.24 57.53
C GLU A 135 22.57 -8.97 58.00
N ILE A 136 23.07 -7.76 57.80
CA ILE A 136 24.35 -7.30 58.37
C ILE A 136 24.09 -6.83 59.80
N GLN A 137 24.84 -7.34 60.78
CA GLN A 137 24.73 -6.87 62.16
C GLN A 137 25.22 -5.42 62.29
N ARG A 138 24.31 -4.45 62.45
CA ARG A 138 24.64 -3.08 62.87
C ARG A 138 24.68 -2.97 64.40
N PRO A 139 25.50 -2.07 64.99
CA PRO A 139 25.30 -1.62 66.36
C PRO A 139 23.92 -1.00 66.50
N GLN A 140 23.08 -1.55 67.39
CA GLN A 140 21.70 -1.12 67.58
C GLN A 140 21.62 0.35 68.00
N SER A 141 20.89 1.16 67.22
CA SER A 141 20.25 2.36 67.77
C SER A 141 18.77 2.04 68.02
N LYS A 142 18.39 2.21 69.29
CA LYS A 142 17.03 2.04 69.81
C LYS A 142 16.08 3.03 69.16
N VAL A 143 14.95 2.56 68.63
CA VAL A 143 13.67 3.25 68.83
C VAL A 143 12.59 2.22 69.16
N SER A 144 12.18 2.26 70.41
CA SER A 144 11.04 1.58 70.99
C SER A 144 9.79 2.46 70.83
N ASN A 145 8.68 1.90 70.34
CA ASN A 145 7.48 1.63 71.14
C ASN A 145 6.24 1.45 70.27
N SER A 146 5.59 0.32 70.51
CA SER A 146 4.18 0.05 70.21
C SER A 146 3.27 1.05 70.93
N ILE A 147 2.25 1.57 70.24
CA ILE A 147 1.07 2.13 70.90
C ILE A 147 -0.18 1.49 70.28
N SER A 148 -1.00 0.92 71.16
CA SER A 148 -2.30 0.34 70.88
C SER A 148 -3.39 1.42 70.78
N ARG A 149 -4.35 1.16 69.88
CA ARG A 149 -5.62 1.85 69.58
C ARG A 149 -6.34 2.54 70.75
N LYS A 150 -6.78 3.79 70.49
CA LYS A 150 -8.21 4.19 70.45
C LYS A 150 -8.42 5.50 69.66
N GLU A 151 -9.07 5.34 68.50
CA GLU A 151 -10.04 6.18 67.73
C GLU A 151 -10.30 7.63 68.23
N VAL A 152 -10.37 8.71 67.44
CA VAL A 152 -10.65 9.01 66.00
C VAL A 152 -9.82 10.28 65.64
N THR A 153 -9.42 10.48 64.37
CA THR A 153 -8.49 11.53 63.82
C THR A 153 -6.97 11.32 64.01
N ALA A 154 -6.47 10.08 63.94
CA ALA A 154 -5.04 9.78 64.10
C ALA A 154 -4.25 9.48 62.80
N ALA A 155 -4.90 9.27 61.64
CA ALA A 155 -4.22 8.80 60.42
C ALA A 155 -3.80 9.92 59.45
N ILE A 156 -4.46 11.09 59.49
CA ILE A 156 -4.18 12.20 58.55
C ILE A 156 -2.73 12.68 58.62
N PRO A 157 -2.13 12.93 59.82
CA PRO A 157 -0.74 13.34 59.89
C PRO A 157 0.22 12.27 59.35
N GLN A 158 -0.13 10.98 59.48
CA GLN A 158 0.67 9.89 58.94
C GLN A 158 0.61 9.84 57.41
N TYR A 159 -0.57 10.11 56.82
CA TYR A 159 -0.72 10.20 55.37
C TYR A 159 -0.06 11.44 54.78
N GLU A 160 -0.11 12.60 55.47
CA GLU A 160 0.62 13.80 55.06
C GLU A 160 2.13 13.57 55.04
N VAL A 161 2.68 12.93 56.07
CA VAL A 161 4.10 12.53 56.13
C VAL A 161 4.43 11.53 55.02
N ALA A 162 3.58 10.53 54.78
CA ALA A 162 3.78 9.57 53.69
C ALA A 162 3.79 10.25 52.32
N ILE A 163 2.92 11.24 52.09
CA ILE A 163 2.89 12.02 50.84
C ILE A 163 4.13 12.89 50.70
N GLU A 164 4.52 13.61 51.73
CA GLU A 164 5.72 14.47 51.66
C GLU A 164 6.97 13.62 51.40
N THR A 165 7.06 12.46 52.07
CA THR A 165 8.13 11.48 51.87
C THR A 165 8.09 10.95 50.44
N ALA A 166 6.93 10.49 49.96
CA ALA A 166 6.79 9.98 48.60
C ALA A 166 7.09 11.05 47.54
N ARG A 167 6.71 12.32 47.74
CA ARG A 167 7.05 13.42 46.82
C ARG A 167 8.55 13.68 46.79
N LYS A 168 9.23 13.70 47.94
CA LYS A 168 10.71 13.81 47.99
C LYS A 168 11.37 12.63 47.29
N LEU A 169 10.88 11.42 47.51
CA LEU A 169 11.37 10.21 46.86
C LEU A 169 11.13 10.26 45.34
N LEU A 170 9.99 10.76 44.87
CA LEU A 170 9.72 10.95 43.44
C LEU A 170 10.68 11.97 42.80
N LEU A 171 10.95 13.08 43.49
CA LEU A 171 11.93 14.09 43.05
C LEU A 171 13.37 13.54 43.07
N ASN A 172 13.66 12.61 43.97
CA ASN A 172 14.91 11.85 44.01
C ASN A 172 14.88 10.58 43.15
N TYR A 173 13.79 10.36 42.40
CA TYR A 173 13.61 9.27 41.46
C TYR A 173 13.61 7.84 42.07
N GLU A 174 13.21 7.71 43.33
CA GLU A 174 13.02 6.45 44.07
C GLU A 174 11.57 5.92 43.98
N HIS A 175 11.14 5.52 42.78
CA HIS A 175 9.73 5.18 42.50
C HIS A 175 9.18 4.02 43.33
N ASP A 176 9.97 2.97 43.61
CA ASP A 176 9.50 1.79 44.35
C ASP A 176 9.17 2.12 45.80
N THR A 177 9.99 2.99 46.39
CA THR A 177 9.82 3.50 47.75
C THR A 177 8.66 4.48 47.79
N ALA A 178 8.61 5.43 46.85
CA ALA A 178 7.50 6.39 46.76
C ALA A 178 6.15 5.68 46.58
N PHE A 179 6.08 4.70 45.69
CA PHE A 179 4.87 3.93 45.44
C PHE A 179 4.47 3.10 46.66
N ALA A 180 5.44 2.49 47.36
CA ALA A 180 5.21 1.75 48.60
C ALA A 180 4.45 2.56 49.65
N GLU A 181 4.95 3.76 49.92
CA GLU A 181 4.46 4.65 50.96
C GLU A 181 3.03 5.14 50.65
N LEU A 182 2.67 5.20 49.36
CA LEU A 182 1.37 5.70 48.90
C LEU A 182 0.28 4.63 48.79
N ILE A 183 0.61 3.35 48.63
CA ILE A 183 -0.40 2.27 48.42
C ILE A 183 -1.43 2.27 49.55
N ARG A 184 -0.98 2.24 50.80
CA ARG A 184 -1.90 2.12 51.94
C ARG A 184 -2.79 3.36 52.10
N PRO A 185 -2.26 4.60 52.12
CA PRO A 185 -3.10 5.80 52.12
C PRO A 185 -4.09 5.84 50.96
N ALA A 186 -3.68 5.44 49.76
CA ALA A 186 -4.55 5.47 48.58
C ALA A 186 -5.68 4.44 48.64
N LEU A 187 -5.42 3.24 49.18
CA LEU A 187 -6.44 2.21 49.41
C LEU A 187 -7.42 2.57 50.54
N ASP A 188 -6.99 3.44 51.46
CA ASP A 188 -7.82 4.02 52.53
C ASP A 188 -8.56 5.31 52.06
N ASP A 189 -8.71 5.50 50.74
CA ASP A 189 -9.43 6.61 50.08
C ASP A 189 -8.85 8.02 50.31
N TYR A 190 -7.55 8.14 50.64
CA TYR A 190 -6.88 9.45 50.71
C TYR A 190 -6.58 9.99 49.30
N LYS A 191 -7.27 11.08 48.91
CA LYS A 191 -7.35 11.57 47.52
C LYS A 191 -6.00 11.97 46.95
N GLU A 192 -5.15 12.64 47.73
CA GLU A 192 -3.85 13.10 47.31
C GLU A 192 -2.90 11.92 47.06
N ALA A 193 -3.02 10.85 47.86
CA ALA A 193 -2.28 9.61 47.61
C ALA A 193 -2.81 8.88 46.37
N GLN A 194 -4.14 8.83 46.17
CA GLN A 194 -4.72 8.30 44.94
C GLN A 194 -4.25 9.05 43.69
N PHE A 195 -4.18 10.39 43.76
CA PHE A 195 -3.68 11.24 42.67
C PHE A 195 -2.23 10.92 42.34
N LEU A 196 -1.35 10.83 43.35
CA LEU A 196 0.07 10.50 43.14
C LEU A 196 0.25 9.08 42.61
N VAL A 197 -0.47 8.10 43.15
CA VAL A 197 -0.45 6.70 42.66
C VAL A 197 -0.90 6.64 41.20
N ARG A 198 -1.99 7.35 40.84
CA ARG A 198 -2.46 7.44 39.46
C ARG A 198 -1.40 8.07 38.55
N THR A 199 -0.76 9.16 38.98
CA THR A 199 0.33 9.81 38.24
C THR A 199 1.48 8.85 37.97
N ILE A 200 1.84 8.01 38.94
CA ILE A 200 2.87 6.97 38.77
C ILE A 200 2.39 5.90 37.77
N LEU A 201 1.15 5.41 37.90
CA LEU A 201 0.60 4.32 37.06
C LEU A 201 0.23 4.73 35.63
N THR A 202 -0.02 6.01 35.36
CA THR A 202 -0.26 6.51 34.00
C THR A 202 1.03 6.66 33.21
N THR A 203 2.17 6.65 33.88
CA THR A 203 3.48 6.86 33.27
C THR A 203 4.11 5.51 32.90
N TYR A 204 4.18 5.21 31.58
CA TYR A 204 4.53 3.88 31.05
C TYR A 204 5.84 3.29 31.59
N SER A 205 6.83 4.13 31.88
CA SER A 205 8.15 3.72 32.42
C SER A 205 8.11 3.17 33.86
N ARG A 206 7.00 3.38 34.60
CA ARG A 206 6.97 3.23 36.07
C ARG A 206 6.12 2.08 36.61
N MET A 207 5.45 1.30 35.76
CA MET A 207 4.51 0.26 36.22
C MET A 207 5.18 -1.02 36.76
N GLN A 208 6.45 -1.30 36.45
CA GLN A 208 7.02 -2.66 36.57
C GLN A 208 7.38 -3.19 37.98
N ARG A 209 6.93 -2.59 39.09
CA ARG A 209 7.52 -2.93 40.41
C ARG A 209 6.54 -3.01 41.60
N LEU A 210 5.40 -3.67 41.38
CA LEU A 210 4.68 -4.29 42.50
C LEU A 210 5.37 -5.59 42.88
N ASN A 211 6.06 -5.61 44.03
CA ASN A 211 6.58 -6.87 44.56
C ASN A 211 5.43 -7.85 44.87
N ALA A 212 5.72 -9.15 44.88
CA ALA A 212 4.71 -10.20 45.01
C ALA A 212 3.82 -10.05 46.26
N PHE A 213 4.38 -9.55 47.37
CA PHE A 213 3.65 -9.30 48.61
C PHE A 213 2.61 -8.18 48.46
N ARG A 214 3.02 -7.02 47.92
CA ARG A 214 2.12 -5.88 47.70
C ARG A 214 1.09 -6.19 46.63
N PHE A 215 1.46 -6.93 45.59
CA PHE A 215 0.52 -7.42 44.59
C PHE A 215 -0.61 -8.24 45.23
N LYS A 216 -0.26 -9.25 46.03
CA LYS A 216 -1.25 -10.09 46.73
C LYS A 216 -2.17 -9.25 47.60
N TYR A 217 -1.62 -8.31 48.35
CA TYR A 217 -2.39 -7.39 49.20
C TYR A 217 -3.38 -6.51 48.40
N VAL A 218 -2.93 -5.88 47.32
CA VAL A 218 -3.78 -5.04 46.45
C VAL A 218 -4.86 -5.90 45.79
N LYS A 219 -4.52 -7.10 45.30
CA LYS A 219 -5.46 -8.02 44.68
C LYS A 219 -6.56 -8.47 45.65
N GLU A 220 -6.19 -8.88 46.87
CA GLU A 220 -7.16 -9.24 47.92
C GLU A 220 -8.12 -8.08 48.22
N LYS A 221 -7.60 -6.84 48.27
CA LYS A 221 -8.43 -5.64 48.45
C LYS A 221 -9.36 -5.39 47.26
N ALA A 222 -8.88 -5.56 46.03
CA ALA A 222 -9.68 -5.41 44.82
C ALA A 222 -10.82 -6.43 44.76
N ASP A 223 -10.52 -7.69 45.07
CA ASP A 223 -11.47 -8.79 45.12
C ASP A 223 -12.48 -8.63 46.27
N SER A 224 -12.09 -7.95 47.36
CA SER A 224 -13.00 -7.55 48.45
C SER A 224 -13.87 -6.32 48.14
N GLY A 225 -13.76 -5.74 46.93
CA GLY A 225 -14.60 -4.64 46.47
C GLY A 225 -13.98 -3.24 46.56
N ASN A 226 -12.72 -3.07 46.97
CA ASN A 226 -12.09 -1.75 47.02
C ASN A 226 -11.88 -1.19 45.60
N ALA A 227 -12.57 -0.09 45.26
CA ALA A 227 -12.57 0.45 43.90
C ALA A 227 -11.19 0.93 43.42
N PHE A 228 -10.39 1.55 44.29
CA PHE A 228 -9.06 2.02 43.91
C PHE A 228 -8.09 0.84 43.70
N ALA A 229 -8.20 -0.22 44.52
CA ALA A 229 -7.49 -1.47 44.29
C ALA A 229 -7.88 -2.11 42.95
N GLN A 230 -9.17 -2.11 42.59
CA GLN A 230 -9.64 -2.61 41.29
C GLN A 230 -9.03 -1.81 40.13
N TYR A 231 -8.97 -0.48 40.24
CA TYR A 231 -8.26 0.36 39.27
C TYR A 231 -6.78 -0.03 39.15
N MET A 232 -6.08 -0.21 40.27
CA MET A 232 -4.68 -0.64 40.26
C MET A 232 -4.50 -2.01 39.58
N MET A 233 -5.41 -2.96 39.84
CA MET A 233 -5.41 -4.28 39.21
C MET A 233 -5.70 -4.20 37.71
N CYS A 234 -6.64 -3.35 37.29
CA CYS A 234 -6.90 -3.08 35.87
C CYS A 234 -5.62 -2.62 35.15
N ARG A 235 -4.92 -1.62 35.69
CA ARG A 235 -3.64 -1.13 35.14
C ARG A 235 -2.58 -2.22 35.11
N TYR A 236 -2.45 -2.99 36.18
CA TYR A 236 -1.51 -4.11 36.27
C TYR A 236 -1.77 -5.16 35.17
N TYR A 237 -3.02 -5.61 35.02
CA TYR A 237 -3.38 -6.61 34.01
C TYR A 237 -3.26 -6.07 32.58
N THR A 238 -3.49 -4.77 32.38
CA THR A 238 -3.33 -4.13 31.07
C THR A 238 -1.86 -4.12 30.64
N HIS A 239 -0.96 -3.67 31.52
CA HIS A 239 0.41 -3.30 31.12
C HIS A 239 1.48 -4.33 31.50
N ILE A 240 1.27 -5.11 32.57
CA ILE A 240 2.25 -6.07 33.09
C ILE A 240 1.92 -7.49 32.63
N GLU A 241 0.79 -8.03 33.07
CA GLU A 241 0.39 -9.41 32.71
C GLU A 241 -0.22 -9.52 31.31
N ARG A 242 -0.64 -8.39 30.72
CA ARG A 242 -1.28 -8.30 29.39
C ARG A 242 -2.46 -9.27 29.28
N ASN A 243 -3.29 -9.32 30.32
CA ASN A 243 -4.51 -10.10 30.37
C ASN A 243 -5.71 -9.17 30.19
N GLU A 244 -6.20 -9.10 28.94
CA GLU A 244 -7.29 -8.22 28.56
C GLU A 244 -8.60 -8.51 29.31
N GLY A 245 -8.89 -9.80 29.57
CA GLY A 245 -10.12 -10.22 30.24
C GLY A 245 -10.18 -9.75 31.68
N GLU A 246 -9.09 -9.94 32.43
CA GLU A 246 -8.99 -9.44 33.81
C GLU A 246 -8.91 -7.92 33.86
N ALA A 247 -8.19 -7.28 32.94
CA ALA A 247 -8.14 -5.82 32.85
C ALA A 247 -9.55 -5.22 32.66
N TYR A 248 -10.32 -5.75 31.71
CA TYR A 248 -11.71 -5.34 31.48
C TYR A 248 -12.60 -5.63 32.69
N ARG A 249 -12.48 -6.81 33.30
CA ARG A 249 -13.26 -7.18 34.50
C ARG A 249 -13.10 -6.16 35.62
N TYR A 250 -11.86 -5.81 35.96
CA TYR A 250 -11.59 -4.84 37.02
C TYR A 250 -11.98 -3.40 36.63
N ALA A 251 -11.81 -2.99 35.37
CA ALA A 251 -12.32 -1.70 34.88
C ALA A 251 -13.84 -1.59 35.06
N ASN A 252 -14.57 -2.63 34.67
CA ASN A 252 -16.02 -2.68 34.77
C ASN A 252 -16.51 -2.69 36.23
N LEU A 253 -15.88 -3.48 37.10
CA LEU A 253 -16.17 -3.46 38.55
C LEU A 253 -15.96 -2.07 39.16
N CYS A 254 -14.88 -1.40 38.79
CA CYS A 254 -14.58 -0.06 39.27
C CYS A 254 -15.60 0.97 38.74
N ALA A 255 -15.97 0.90 37.46
CA ALA A 255 -16.94 1.79 36.83
C ALA A 255 -18.37 1.59 37.39
N ALA A 256 -18.73 0.34 37.72
CA ALA A 256 -20.01 0.00 38.35
C ALA A 256 -20.17 0.66 39.74
N GLN A 257 -19.06 0.92 40.43
CA GLN A 257 -19.03 1.67 41.69
C GLN A 257 -19.11 3.20 41.51
N GLY A 258 -19.30 3.69 40.27
CA GLY A 258 -19.48 5.11 39.99
C GLY A 258 -18.21 5.94 40.13
N LYS A 259 -17.01 5.33 40.01
CA LYS A 259 -15.73 6.03 40.13
C LYS A 259 -15.27 6.56 38.76
N SER A 260 -14.82 7.81 38.72
CA SER A 260 -14.40 8.49 37.49
C SER A 260 -13.24 7.80 36.78
N TYR A 261 -12.24 7.33 37.54
CA TYR A 261 -11.12 6.58 37.02
C TYR A 261 -11.52 5.20 36.48
N GLY A 262 -12.60 4.60 37.00
CA GLY A 262 -13.19 3.38 36.43
C GLY A 262 -13.84 3.65 35.07
N TYR A 263 -14.57 4.76 34.94
CA TYR A 263 -15.12 5.18 33.65
C TYR A 263 -14.04 5.49 32.61
N LEU A 264 -12.93 6.10 33.02
CA LEU A 264 -11.78 6.35 32.14
C LEU A 264 -11.16 5.04 31.62
N GLU A 265 -10.88 4.06 32.48
CA GLU A 265 -10.33 2.78 32.02
C GLU A 265 -11.33 2.00 31.16
N LEU A 266 -12.62 2.01 31.51
CA LEU A 266 -13.66 1.36 30.70
C LEU A 266 -13.83 2.03 29.33
N SER A 267 -13.72 3.37 29.27
CA SER A 267 -13.68 4.12 28.01
C SER A 267 -12.55 3.60 27.12
N MET A 268 -11.34 3.45 27.67
CA MET A 268 -10.20 2.93 26.92
C MET A 268 -10.40 1.48 26.48
N ALA A 269 -11.07 0.64 27.29
CA ALA A 269 -11.38 -0.73 26.88
C ALA A 269 -12.31 -0.78 25.65
N TYR A 270 -13.34 0.07 25.60
CA TYR A 270 -14.21 0.20 24.41
C TYR A 270 -13.49 0.83 23.21
N GLU A 271 -12.53 1.72 23.44
CA GLU A 271 -11.70 2.31 22.40
C GLU A 271 -10.79 1.26 21.75
N PHE A 272 -10.12 0.45 22.58
CA PHE A 272 -9.12 -0.53 22.14
C PHE A 272 -9.66 -1.93 21.88
N ALA A 273 -10.97 -2.15 22.07
CA ALA A 273 -11.61 -3.46 21.95
C ALA A 273 -11.05 -4.51 22.93
N THR A 274 -10.64 -4.09 24.13
CA THR A 274 -10.04 -4.96 25.14
C THR A 274 -11.11 -5.86 25.75
N SER A 275 -11.24 -7.10 25.25
CA SER A 275 -12.29 -8.06 25.64
C SER A 275 -13.73 -7.59 25.44
N VAL A 276 -13.95 -6.53 24.65
CA VAL A 276 -15.26 -6.00 24.25
C VAL A 276 -15.25 -5.58 22.80
N GLU A 277 -16.42 -5.58 22.17
CA GLU A 277 -16.57 -4.98 20.84
C GLU A 277 -16.27 -3.48 20.91
N ARG A 278 -15.50 -3.00 19.93
CA ARG A 278 -15.10 -1.61 19.85
C ARG A 278 -16.30 -0.69 19.69
N SER A 279 -16.36 0.37 20.48
CA SER A 279 -17.40 1.39 20.36
C SER A 279 -16.90 2.76 20.78
N TYR A 280 -16.61 3.62 19.79
CA TYR A 280 -16.20 5.01 20.04
C TYR A 280 -17.30 5.82 20.71
N LEU A 281 -18.55 5.61 20.30
CA LEU A 281 -19.69 6.27 20.94
C LEU A 281 -19.71 5.97 22.44
N ARG A 282 -19.56 4.68 22.80
CA ARG A 282 -19.55 4.27 24.20
C ARG A 282 -18.31 4.75 24.95
N ALA A 283 -17.15 4.70 24.32
CA ALA A 283 -15.91 5.25 24.88
C ALA A 283 -16.07 6.75 25.18
N HIS A 284 -16.59 7.52 24.21
CA HIS A 284 -16.87 8.95 24.33
C HIS A 284 -17.83 9.29 25.46
N GLU A 285 -18.95 8.56 25.58
CA GLU A 285 -19.90 8.73 26.67
C GLU A 285 -19.23 8.53 28.04
N LEU A 286 -18.40 7.49 28.17
CA LEU A 286 -17.71 7.16 29.42
C LEU A 286 -16.59 8.18 29.74
N LEU A 287 -15.84 8.62 28.73
CA LEU A 287 -14.82 9.64 28.88
C LEU A 287 -15.43 10.98 29.30
N ASP A 288 -16.47 11.44 28.61
CA ASP A 288 -17.16 12.69 28.94
C ASP A 288 -17.81 12.60 30.33
N LYS A 289 -18.32 11.43 30.71
CA LYS A 289 -18.82 11.18 32.07
C LYS A 289 -17.71 11.33 33.12
N ALA A 290 -16.52 10.79 32.88
CA ALA A 290 -15.38 10.94 33.78
C ALA A 290 -14.90 12.41 33.86
N VAL A 291 -14.87 13.12 32.74
CA VAL A 291 -14.53 14.55 32.68
C VAL A 291 -15.53 15.40 33.45
N ASN A 292 -16.83 15.13 33.32
CA ASN A 292 -17.90 15.82 34.06
C ASN A 292 -17.86 15.55 35.58
N MET A 293 -17.07 14.58 36.02
CA MET A 293 -16.76 14.30 37.43
C MET A 293 -15.46 14.97 37.88
N ASP A 294 -14.94 15.93 37.11
CA ASP A 294 -13.69 16.65 37.35
C ASP A 294 -12.45 15.73 37.46
N ASP A 295 -12.44 14.61 36.73
CA ASP A 295 -11.28 13.72 36.73
C ASP A 295 -10.11 14.31 35.92
N PRO A 296 -8.96 14.58 36.56
CA PRO A 296 -7.84 15.25 35.89
C PRO A 296 -7.27 14.43 34.73
N PHE A 297 -7.18 13.11 34.90
CA PHE A 297 -6.58 12.25 33.87
C PHE A 297 -7.54 12.02 32.69
N ALA A 298 -8.85 12.01 32.94
CA ALA A 298 -9.84 12.02 31.87
C ALA A 298 -9.79 13.34 31.07
N MET A 299 -9.63 14.47 31.75
CA MET A 299 -9.45 15.77 31.11
C MET A 299 -8.17 15.81 30.26
N MET A 300 -7.06 15.29 30.79
CA MET A 300 -5.81 15.14 30.05
C MET A 300 -5.97 14.25 28.81
N ARG A 301 -6.67 13.12 28.95
CA ARG A 301 -7.00 12.22 27.83
C ARG A 301 -7.81 12.93 26.76
N LEU A 302 -8.85 13.67 27.15
CA LEU A 302 -9.68 14.45 26.24
C LEU A 302 -8.86 15.56 25.55
N ALA A 303 -7.92 16.19 26.25
CA ALA A 303 -7.03 17.19 25.67
C ALA A 303 -6.19 16.59 24.54
N LYS A 304 -5.57 15.42 24.76
CA LYS A 304 -4.78 14.70 23.74
C LYS A 304 -5.64 14.25 22.57
N ASP A 305 -6.84 13.73 22.84
CA ASP A 305 -7.78 13.34 21.77
C ASP A 305 -8.21 14.54 20.91
N ASN A 306 -8.40 15.72 21.50
CA ASN A 306 -8.64 16.95 20.73
C ASN A 306 -7.39 17.41 19.98
N LEU A 307 -6.18 17.23 20.53
CA LEU A 307 -4.95 17.69 19.89
C LEU A 307 -4.59 16.83 18.67
N TYR A 308 -4.63 15.51 18.83
CA TYR A 308 -4.19 14.55 17.82
C TYR A 308 -5.33 14.02 16.94
N GLY A 309 -6.57 14.12 17.41
CA GLY A 309 -7.74 13.67 16.66
C GLY A 309 -7.89 12.15 16.58
N TRP A 310 -7.48 11.40 17.62
CA TRP A 310 -7.45 9.93 17.61
C TRP A 310 -8.83 9.29 17.44
N THR A 311 -9.83 9.82 18.12
CA THR A 311 -11.21 9.28 18.10
C THR A 311 -12.25 10.33 17.77
N ARG A 312 -11.88 11.62 17.84
CA ARG A 312 -12.73 12.77 17.52
C ARG A 312 -12.03 13.65 16.50
N LYS A 313 -12.80 14.53 15.85
CA LYS A 313 -12.23 15.54 14.95
C LYS A 313 -11.25 16.42 15.72
N ARG A 314 -10.04 16.56 15.18
CA ARG A 314 -8.95 17.39 15.70
C ARG A 314 -9.40 18.84 15.96
N ASN A 315 -9.10 19.34 17.16
CA ASN A 315 -9.38 20.70 17.65
C ASN A 315 -8.29 21.21 18.63
N PRO A 316 -7.18 21.75 18.10
CA PRO A 316 -6.04 22.20 18.91
C PRO A 316 -6.37 23.34 19.88
N LYS A 317 -7.30 24.23 19.49
CA LYS A 317 -7.77 25.33 20.37
C LYS A 317 -8.44 24.81 21.63
N ARG A 318 -9.30 23.78 21.49
CA ARG A 318 -9.93 23.13 22.64
C ARG A 318 -8.91 22.36 23.47
N ALA A 319 -7.97 21.67 22.84
CA ALA A 319 -6.87 20.99 23.53
C ALA A 319 -6.07 21.98 24.39
N PHE A 320 -5.68 23.13 23.84
CA PHE A 320 -4.94 24.17 24.54
C PHE A 320 -5.67 24.67 25.81
N MET A 321 -6.98 24.87 25.75
CA MET A 321 -7.78 25.27 26.91
C MET A 321 -7.82 24.19 27.99
N LEU A 322 -8.01 22.92 27.60
CA LEU A 322 -8.03 21.78 28.52
C LEU A 322 -6.64 21.57 29.17
N LEU A 323 -5.56 21.73 28.42
CA LEU A 323 -4.20 21.62 28.94
C LEU A 323 -3.92 22.71 29.99
N LYS A 324 -4.37 23.96 29.78
CA LYS A 324 -4.27 25.00 30.83
C LYS A 324 -4.97 24.62 32.13
N GLN A 325 -6.14 23.97 32.03
CA GLN A 325 -6.84 23.47 33.21
C GLN A 325 -6.05 22.34 33.88
N CYS A 326 -5.52 21.40 33.09
CA CYS A 326 -4.67 20.31 33.58
C CYS A 326 -3.41 20.82 34.30
N MET A 327 -2.76 21.87 33.77
CA MET A 327 -1.60 22.51 34.39
C MET A 327 -1.98 23.17 35.73
N ALA A 328 -3.15 23.82 35.80
CA ALA A 328 -3.64 24.42 37.05
C ALA A 328 -3.98 23.38 38.14
N ILE A 329 -4.42 22.19 37.73
CA ILE A 329 -4.65 21.04 38.63
C ILE A 329 -3.31 20.38 39.04
N GLY A 330 -2.23 20.63 38.30
CA GLY A 330 -0.90 20.07 38.57
C GLY A 330 -0.66 18.71 37.93
N ILE A 331 -1.21 18.46 36.73
CA ILE A 331 -0.90 17.26 35.94
C ILE A 331 0.46 17.46 35.25
N PRO A 332 1.53 16.74 35.63
CA PRO A 332 2.87 17.01 35.10
C PRO A 332 3.01 16.81 33.58
N GLU A 333 2.31 15.82 33.01
CA GLU A 333 2.27 15.54 31.56
C GLU A 333 1.75 16.74 30.75
N SER A 334 0.85 17.56 31.32
CA SER A 334 0.25 18.69 30.61
C SER A 334 1.28 19.78 30.24
N PHE A 335 2.35 19.93 31.03
CA PHE A 335 3.44 20.85 30.73
C PHE A 335 4.22 20.38 29.50
N GLU A 336 4.51 19.08 29.39
CA GLU A 336 5.21 18.50 28.24
C GLU A 336 4.40 18.63 26.95
N VAL A 337 3.12 18.27 26.98
CA VAL A 337 2.25 18.36 25.79
C VAL A 337 2.09 19.82 25.35
N MET A 338 1.92 20.75 26.30
CA MET A 338 1.91 22.19 25.99
C MET A 338 3.26 22.66 25.43
N GLY A 339 4.36 22.13 25.94
CA GLY A 339 5.70 22.39 25.43
C GLY A 339 5.86 21.97 23.98
N ASN A 340 5.36 20.77 23.62
CA ASN A 340 5.36 20.29 22.23
C ASN A 340 4.53 21.20 21.32
N MET A 341 3.34 21.64 21.76
CA MET A 341 2.53 22.60 21.00
C MET A 341 3.31 23.88 20.68
N TYR A 342 4.03 24.44 21.66
CA TYR A 342 4.86 25.63 21.43
C TYR A 342 6.12 25.36 20.60
N ASN A 343 6.70 24.16 20.69
CA ASN A 343 7.89 23.80 19.92
C ASN A 343 7.56 23.58 18.43
N GLU A 344 6.42 22.94 18.16
CA GLU A 344 5.96 22.58 16.82
C GLU A 344 5.11 23.69 16.16
N GLY A 345 4.66 24.69 16.93
CA GLY A 345 3.69 25.67 16.45
C GLY A 345 2.29 25.06 16.25
N ASP A 346 1.95 24.02 17.01
CA ASP A 346 0.73 23.28 16.81
C ASP A 346 -0.49 23.96 17.46
N GLY A 347 -1.26 24.70 16.66
CA GLY A 347 -2.44 25.44 17.12
C GLY A 347 -2.11 26.70 17.92
N VAL A 348 -0.82 27.01 18.07
CA VAL A 348 -0.24 28.21 18.71
C VAL A 348 0.96 28.68 17.90
N GLU A 349 1.38 29.94 18.04
CA GLU A 349 2.63 30.41 17.45
C GLU A 349 3.83 29.71 18.11
N CYS A 350 4.87 29.41 17.32
CA CYS A 350 6.08 28.77 17.83
C CYS A 350 6.75 29.67 18.88
N ASP A 351 7.02 29.12 20.06
CA ASP A 351 7.72 29.80 21.15
C ASP A 351 8.70 28.83 21.81
N ARG A 352 9.92 28.80 21.27
CA ARG A 352 10.98 27.90 21.72
C ARG A 352 11.40 28.12 23.17
N LYS A 353 11.38 29.36 23.65
CA LYS A 353 11.78 29.65 25.03
C LYS A 353 10.76 29.07 25.99
N ARG A 354 9.48 29.30 25.69
CA ARG A 354 8.37 28.78 26.48
C ARG A 354 8.29 27.26 26.45
N ALA A 355 8.55 26.63 25.30
CA ALA A 355 8.63 25.18 25.21
C ALA A 355 9.68 24.62 26.18
N LEU A 356 10.88 25.19 26.20
CA LEU A 356 11.96 24.76 27.09
C LEU A 356 11.63 24.97 28.58
N GLU A 357 11.02 26.11 28.94
CA GLU A 357 10.55 26.38 30.31
C GLU A 357 9.50 25.35 30.76
N LEU A 358 8.60 24.96 29.86
CA LEU A 358 7.57 23.95 30.12
C LEU A 358 8.16 22.55 30.27
N TYR A 359 9.12 22.15 29.44
CA TYR A 359 9.83 20.88 29.61
C TYR A 359 10.58 20.82 30.94
N GLN A 360 11.29 21.90 31.31
CA GLN A 360 11.96 21.99 32.60
C GLN A 360 10.96 21.89 33.75
N ARG A 361 9.81 22.59 33.63
CA ARG A 361 8.76 22.51 34.66
C ARG A 361 8.19 21.10 34.79
N ALA A 362 8.00 20.38 33.67
CA ALA A 362 7.56 18.99 33.70
C ALA A 362 8.55 18.11 34.49
N LEU A 363 9.86 18.28 34.26
CA LEU A 363 10.90 17.57 34.99
C LEU A 363 10.92 17.93 36.49
N ASP A 364 10.77 19.21 36.83
CA ASP A 364 10.72 19.69 38.21
C ASP A 364 9.51 19.12 38.98
N GLU A 365 8.41 18.82 38.29
CA GLU A 365 7.23 18.14 38.83
C GLU A 365 7.35 16.59 38.78
N GLY A 366 8.50 16.08 38.35
CA GLY A 366 8.80 14.64 38.31
C GLY A 366 8.24 13.89 37.10
N TYR A 367 7.96 14.55 35.97
CA TYR A 367 7.59 13.93 34.69
C TYR A 367 8.84 13.65 33.84
N LEU A 368 9.33 12.42 33.87
CA LEU A 368 10.64 12.05 33.34
C LEU A 368 10.65 11.92 31.81
N GLU A 369 9.51 11.62 31.21
CA GLU A 369 9.31 11.51 29.77
C GLU A 369 9.65 12.83 29.05
N ALA A 370 9.57 13.97 29.76
CA ALA A 370 10.03 15.26 29.26
C ALA A 370 11.52 15.29 28.88
N TYR A 371 12.36 14.38 29.40
CA TYR A 371 13.74 14.23 28.92
C TYR A 371 13.79 13.93 27.42
N ASN A 372 12.85 13.11 26.92
CA ASN A 372 12.80 12.79 25.50
C ASN A 372 12.40 14.01 24.66
N SER A 373 11.36 14.73 25.08
CA SER A 373 10.85 15.91 24.36
C SER A 373 11.87 17.06 24.38
N MET A 374 12.53 17.27 25.53
CA MET A 374 13.64 18.22 25.66
C MET A 374 14.86 17.78 24.86
N ALA A 375 15.14 16.47 24.74
CA ALA A 375 16.20 16.00 23.85
C ALA A 375 15.87 16.27 22.38
N TRP A 376 14.65 15.96 21.93
CA TRP A 376 14.19 16.29 20.57
C TRP A 376 14.28 17.78 20.26
N TYR A 377 13.98 18.64 21.25
CA TYR A 377 14.17 20.08 21.13
C TYR A 377 15.62 20.45 20.76
N TYR A 378 16.62 19.77 21.32
CA TYR A 378 18.04 20.01 21.03
C TYR A 378 18.57 19.24 19.81
N LEU A 379 17.92 18.14 19.41
CA LEU A 379 18.33 17.36 18.25
C LEU A 379 17.84 17.99 16.94
N VAL A 380 16.59 18.45 16.91
CA VAL A 380 15.91 18.89 15.69
C VAL A 380 15.26 20.26 15.89
N ASN A 381 15.38 21.10 14.88
CA ASN A 381 14.57 22.30 14.77
C ASN A 381 13.24 21.98 14.10
N MET A 382 12.18 21.80 14.89
CA MET A 382 10.85 21.40 14.42
C MET A 382 10.20 22.37 13.43
N GLU A 383 10.59 23.65 13.42
CA GLU A 383 10.09 24.62 12.43
C GLU A 383 10.66 24.34 11.02
N THR A 384 11.93 23.95 10.96
CA THR A 384 12.67 23.71 9.70
C THR A 384 12.84 22.22 9.36
N PHE A 385 12.53 21.34 10.31
CA PHE A 385 12.84 19.91 10.33
C PHE A 385 14.31 19.56 10.05
N GLN A 386 15.24 20.48 10.36
CA GLN A 386 16.68 20.28 10.23
C GLN A 386 17.32 19.91 11.57
N TYR A 387 18.38 19.11 11.53
CA TYR A 387 19.20 18.85 12.71
C TYR A 387 19.89 20.14 13.19
N ARG A 388 20.09 20.23 14.50
CA ARG A 388 20.78 21.37 15.13
C ARG A 388 22.30 21.25 15.02
N ASP A 389 23.01 22.23 15.57
CA ASP A 389 24.47 22.16 15.61
C ASP A 389 24.98 21.04 16.54
N ASP A 390 26.26 20.68 16.39
CA ASP A 390 26.85 19.57 17.14
C ASP A 390 26.79 19.77 18.66
N ALA A 391 26.87 21.01 19.15
CA ALA A 391 26.87 21.28 20.59
C ALA A 391 25.47 21.06 21.20
N GLU A 392 24.42 21.55 20.53
CA GLU A 392 23.04 21.29 20.91
C GLU A 392 22.73 19.80 20.78
N ILE A 393 23.14 19.13 19.70
CA ILE A 393 22.96 17.69 19.54
C ILE A 393 23.59 16.92 20.71
N GLN A 394 24.83 17.24 21.11
CA GLN A 394 25.47 16.59 22.27
C GLN A 394 24.69 16.83 23.57
N GLN A 395 24.10 18.00 23.74
CA GLN A 395 23.21 18.28 24.88
C GLN A 395 21.95 17.40 24.82
N GLY A 396 21.36 17.21 23.64
CA GLY A 396 20.28 16.27 23.40
C GLY A 396 20.66 14.83 23.78
N ILE A 397 21.81 14.34 23.32
CA ILE A 397 22.33 13.00 23.66
C ILE A 397 22.53 12.86 25.18
N SER A 398 23.06 13.88 25.86
CA SER A 398 23.22 13.88 27.32
C SER A 398 21.87 13.76 28.05
N LEU A 399 20.84 14.47 27.58
CA LEU A 399 19.48 14.38 28.14
C LEU A 399 18.86 13.00 27.92
N LEU A 400 19.07 12.39 26.75
CA LEU A 400 18.63 11.01 26.49
C LEU A 400 19.27 10.04 27.47
N ARG A 401 20.58 10.11 27.67
CA ARG A 401 21.30 9.24 28.63
C ARG A 401 20.74 9.39 30.04
N LYS A 402 20.52 10.63 30.51
CA LYS A 402 19.86 10.89 31.81
C LYS A 402 18.46 10.28 31.87
N GLY A 403 17.65 10.44 30.83
CA GLY A 403 16.33 9.82 30.78
C GLY A 403 16.39 8.28 30.87
N ILE A 404 17.38 7.66 30.23
CA ILE A 404 17.58 6.19 30.30
C ILE A 404 18.01 5.76 31.71
N GLU A 405 18.90 6.50 32.39
CA GLU A 405 19.27 6.29 33.81
C GLU A 405 18.05 6.23 34.71
N TYR A 406 17.05 7.08 34.45
CA TYR A 406 15.77 7.10 35.16
C TYR A 406 14.72 6.11 34.61
N GLY A 407 15.08 5.28 33.63
CA GLY A 407 14.23 4.21 33.11
C GLY A 407 13.24 4.61 32.02
N VAL A 408 13.37 5.80 31.42
CA VAL A 408 12.48 6.27 30.35
C VAL A 408 12.74 5.50 29.06
N ALA A 409 11.82 4.60 28.69
CA ALA A 409 11.97 3.74 27.52
C ALA A 409 12.08 4.53 26.19
N MET A 410 11.33 5.63 26.04
CA MET A 410 11.37 6.49 24.85
C MET A 410 12.76 7.11 24.61
N CYS A 411 13.49 7.46 25.67
CA CYS A 411 14.85 8.01 25.53
C CYS A 411 15.80 6.97 24.94
N LEU A 412 15.61 5.69 25.27
CA LEU A 412 16.38 4.59 24.71
C LEU A 412 16.09 4.42 23.22
N SER A 413 14.83 4.53 22.81
CA SER A 413 14.41 4.48 21.42
C SER A 413 14.98 5.65 20.61
N THR A 414 14.94 6.86 21.16
CA THR A 414 15.50 8.04 20.49
C THR A 414 17.02 7.97 20.39
N LEU A 415 17.72 7.42 21.39
CA LEU A 415 19.16 7.21 21.29
C LEU A 415 19.50 6.08 20.30
N ALA A 416 18.66 5.05 20.18
CA ALA A 416 18.77 4.05 19.12
C ALA A 416 18.61 4.67 17.73
N TYR A 417 17.65 5.59 17.55
CA TYR A 417 17.50 6.37 16.32
C TYR A 417 18.76 7.18 16.01
N CYS A 418 19.33 7.86 17.01
CA CYS A 418 20.60 8.59 16.85
C CYS A 418 21.74 7.68 16.40
N HIS A 419 21.87 6.46 16.94
CA HIS A 419 22.84 5.46 16.46
C HIS A 419 22.53 4.91 15.08
N GLN A 420 21.27 4.79 14.69
CA GLN A 420 20.90 4.32 13.35
C GLN A 420 21.29 5.36 12.29
N GLU A 421 21.06 6.64 12.56
CA GLU A 421 21.27 7.73 11.62
C GLU A 421 22.66 8.38 11.75
N GLY A 422 23.37 8.18 12.86
CA GLY A 422 24.67 8.80 13.15
C GLY A 422 24.56 10.24 13.67
N ILE A 423 23.49 10.56 14.40
CA ILE A 423 23.20 11.92 14.91
C ILE A 423 23.90 12.09 16.25
N GLY A 424 25.00 12.85 16.30
CA GLY A 424 25.76 13.11 17.53
C GLY A 424 26.48 11.89 18.13
N VAL A 425 26.30 10.71 17.57
CA VAL A 425 26.93 9.46 17.98
C VAL A 425 27.38 8.67 16.75
N LEU A 426 28.28 7.70 16.94
CA LEU A 426 28.71 6.84 15.84
C LEU A 426 27.55 5.99 15.32
N LYS A 427 27.43 5.94 13.99
CA LYS A 427 26.43 5.12 13.30
C LYS A 427 26.68 3.63 13.53
N LYS A 428 25.74 2.94 14.18
CA LYS A 428 25.81 1.53 14.57
C LYS A 428 24.42 0.87 14.52
N THR A 429 23.99 0.41 13.34
CA THR A 429 22.64 -0.15 13.11
C THR A 429 22.34 -1.40 13.94
N GLU A 430 23.31 -2.29 14.15
CA GLU A 430 23.14 -3.48 15.01
C GLU A 430 22.93 -3.12 16.49
N GLN A 431 23.59 -2.04 16.95
CA GLN A 431 23.40 -1.53 18.29
C GLN A 431 22.02 -0.89 18.44
N ALA A 432 21.59 -0.08 17.44
CA ALA A 432 20.26 0.49 17.40
C ALA A 432 19.17 -0.60 17.49
N PHE A 433 19.34 -1.72 16.78
CA PHE A 433 18.44 -2.88 16.89
C PHE A 433 18.32 -3.41 18.32
N ARG A 434 19.45 -3.63 19.02
CA ARG A 434 19.43 -4.11 20.42
C ARG A 434 18.70 -3.13 21.34
N TRP A 435 18.87 -1.84 21.10
CA TRP A 435 18.31 -0.77 21.93
C TRP A 435 16.82 -0.58 21.70
N TYR A 436 16.36 -0.55 20.44
CA TYR A 436 14.94 -0.56 20.12
C TYR A 436 14.26 -1.80 20.69
N LYS A 437 14.89 -2.98 20.65
CA LYS A 437 14.32 -4.19 21.22
C LYS A 437 14.13 -4.06 22.74
N LYS A 438 15.13 -3.56 23.45
CA LYS A 438 15.07 -3.29 24.90
C LYS A 438 14.02 -2.21 25.24
N ALA A 439 13.84 -1.22 24.38
CA ALA A 439 12.80 -0.20 24.54
C ALA A 439 11.40 -0.79 24.31
N ALA A 440 11.21 -1.60 23.27
CA ALA A 440 9.96 -2.33 22.99
C ALA A 440 9.59 -3.30 24.12
N GLU A 441 10.56 -4.04 24.66
CA GLU A 441 10.37 -4.91 25.83
C GLU A 441 10.02 -4.12 27.09
N ALA A 442 10.47 -2.87 27.19
CA ALA A 442 10.09 -1.94 28.24
C ALA A 442 8.78 -1.19 27.96
N GLY A 443 8.07 -1.53 26.88
CA GLY A 443 6.75 -1.02 26.56
C GLY A 443 6.73 0.26 25.73
N ASP A 444 7.83 0.67 25.11
CA ASP A 444 7.83 1.81 24.19
C ASP A 444 7.07 1.50 22.88
N PRO A 445 5.97 2.21 22.58
CA PRO A 445 5.15 1.91 21.40
C PRO A 445 5.88 2.14 20.07
N GLY A 446 6.68 3.21 19.97
CA GLY A 446 7.43 3.54 18.75
C GLY A 446 8.45 2.46 18.39
N SER A 447 9.07 1.83 19.39
CA SER A 447 10.02 0.75 19.19
C SER A 447 9.41 -0.54 18.65
N TYR A 448 8.12 -0.81 18.88
CA TYR A 448 7.45 -1.94 18.23
C TYR A 448 7.46 -1.81 16.71
N PHE A 449 7.16 -0.61 16.22
CA PHE A 449 7.22 -0.29 14.80
C PHE A 449 8.66 -0.36 14.27
N ASN A 450 9.62 0.29 14.94
CA ASN A 450 11.01 0.31 14.49
C ASN A 450 11.63 -1.10 14.43
N ILE A 451 11.37 -1.95 15.44
CA ILE A 451 11.82 -3.35 15.40
C ILE A 451 11.10 -4.15 14.32
N GLY A 452 9.79 -3.94 14.14
CA GLY A 452 9.06 -4.56 13.05
C GLY A 452 9.70 -4.24 11.69
N CYS A 453 10.00 -2.96 11.44
CA CYS A 453 10.69 -2.52 10.23
C CYS A 453 12.12 -3.07 10.13
N MET A 454 12.89 -3.13 11.23
CA MET A 454 14.24 -3.69 11.22
C MET A 454 14.23 -5.18 10.84
N TYR A 455 13.31 -5.96 11.37
CA TYR A 455 13.13 -7.36 10.95
C TYR A 455 12.62 -7.47 9.52
N TYR A 456 11.69 -6.64 9.10
CA TYR A 456 11.10 -6.71 7.76
C TYR A 456 12.09 -6.33 6.64
N TYR A 457 13.01 -5.39 6.90
CA TYR A 457 14.03 -4.96 5.92
C TYR A 457 15.42 -5.55 6.17
N GLY A 458 15.64 -6.30 7.25
CA GLY A 458 16.97 -6.80 7.62
C GLY A 458 17.96 -5.70 8.04
N ASN A 459 17.48 -4.61 8.64
CA ASN A 459 18.32 -3.49 9.07
C ASN A 459 18.92 -3.76 10.46
N GLY A 460 20.21 -4.09 10.52
CA GLY A 460 20.91 -4.37 11.80
C GLY A 460 20.58 -5.75 12.40
N CYS A 461 19.79 -6.57 11.69
CA CYS A 461 19.50 -7.96 11.99
C CYS A 461 19.21 -8.73 10.69
N GLN A 462 19.06 -10.06 10.75
CA GLN A 462 18.61 -10.82 9.60
C GLN A 462 17.12 -10.54 9.31
N GLU A 463 16.77 -10.43 8.03
CA GLU A 463 15.39 -10.29 7.57
C GLU A 463 14.50 -11.44 8.09
N ASN A 464 13.33 -11.11 8.65
CA ASN A 464 12.40 -12.07 9.20
C ASN A 464 10.96 -11.50 9.27
N ASN A 465 10.16 -11.76 8.24
CA ASN A 465 8.77 -11.31 8.16
C ASN A 465 7.88 -11.87 9.28
N ALA A 466 8.17 -13.06 9.80
CA ALA A 466 7.40 -13.64 10.89
C ALA A 466 7.61 -12.88 12.21
N GLU A 467 8.84 -12.48 12.50
CA GLU A 467 9.11 -11.63 13.66
C GLU A 467 8.59 -10.21 13.46
N ALA A 468 8.75 -9.64 12.26
CA ALA A 468 8.19 -8.34 11.93
C ALA A 468 6.67 -8.28 12.19
N TRP A 469 5.94 -9.28 11.71
CA TRP A 469 4.50 -9.41 11.93
C TRP A 469 4.14 -9.41 13.42
N LYS A 470 4.82 -10.23 14.23
CA LYS A 470 4.59 -10.28 15.69
C LYS A 470 4.82 -8.93 16.35
N TRP A 471 5.84 -8.19 15.93
CA TRP A 471 6.14 -6.87 16.49
C TRP A 471 5.12 -5.81 16.05
N PHE A 472 4.69 -5.81 14.79
CA PHE A 472 3.65 -4.90 14.34
C PHE A 472 2.30 -5.20 14.99
N ILE A 473 1.90 -6.47 15.17
CA ILE A 473 0.69 -6.85 15.92
C ILE A 473 0.78 -6.39 17.38
N ARG A 474 1.94 -6.51 18.02
CA ARG A 474 2.14 -5.96 19.38
C ARG A 474 1.96 -4.44 19.39
N GLY A 475 2.51 -3.75 18.39
CA GLY A 475 2.35 -2.30 18.25
C GLY A 475 0.91 -1.88 17.93
N SER A 476 0.14 -2.72 17.24
CA SER A 476 -1.25 -2.45 16.87
C SER A 476 -2.25 -2.62 18.03
N GLN A 477 -1.82 -3.17 19.17
CA GLN A 477 -2.61 -3.17 20.42
C GLN A 477 -2.72 -1.78 21.05
N ILE A 478 -1.89 -0.84 20.59
CA ILE A 478 -1.90 0.58 20.93
C ILE A 478 -2.36 1.33 19.67
N PRO A 479 -3.07 2.47 19.76
CA PRO A 479 -3.56 3.21 18.60
C PRO A 479 -2.39 3.92 17.86
N PHE A 480 -1.51 3.12 17.27
CA PHE A 480 -0.36 3.55 16.49
C PHE A 480 -0.56 3.14 15.03
N GLY A 481 -1.10 4.07 14.23
CA GLY A 481 -1.53 3.81 12.85
C GLY A 481 -0.43 3.23 11.95
N SER A 482 0.84 3.57 12.22
CA SER A 482 1.99 3.09 11.43
C SER A 482 2.15 1.57 11.48
N CYS A 483 1.85 0.91 12.60
CA CYS A 483 1.89 -0.56 12.68
C CYS A 483 0.78 -1.18 11.83
N PHE A 484 -0.41 -0.60 11.83
CA PHE A 484 -1.52 -1.03 10.98
C PHE A 484 -1.21 -0.85 9.49
N TYR A 485 -0.59 0.27 9.11
CA TYR A 485 -0.11 0.47 7.75
C TYR A 485 0.87 -0.63 7.32
N GLN A 486 1.86 -0.96 8.15
CA GLN A 486 2.83 -2.02 7.85
C GLN A 486 2.18 -3.40 7.79
N LEU A 487 1.22 -3.71 8.66
CA LEU A 487 0.44 -4.96 8.58
C LEU A 487 -0.37 -5.03 7.28
N GLY A 488 -0.97 -3.92 6.87
CA GLY A 488 -1.65 -3.80 5.58
C GLY A 488 -0.70 -4.07 4.41
N LEU A 489 0.50 -3.47 4.43
CA LEU A 489 1.53 -3.70 3.42
C LEU A 489 1.98 -5.15 3.36
N MET A 490 2.28 -5.76 4.51
CA MET A 490 2.69 -7.16 4.61
C MET A 490 1.59 -8.11 4.12
N CYS A 491 0.32 -7.88 4.49
CA CYS A 491 -0.81 -8.64 3.96
C CYS A 491 -0.91 -8.51 2.45
N GLN A 492 -0.75 -7.28 1.93
CA GLN A 492 -0.84 -6.99 0.50
C GLN A 492 0.23 -7.74 -0.31
N GLU A 493 1.41 -7.93 0.26
CA GLU A 493 2.53 -8.69 -0.32
C GLU A 493 2.44 -10.20 -0.07
N GLY A 494 1.45 -10.67 0.67
CA GLY A 494 1.21 -12.09 0.95
C GLY A 494 1.93 -12.64 2.18
N TYR A 495 2.44 -11.79 3.07
CA TYR A 495 3.15 -12.18 4.30
C TYR A 495 2.24 -12.29 5.56
N GLY A 496 0.93 -12.40 5.39
CA GLY A 496 -0.01 -12.56 6.51
C GLY A 496 0.20 -13.83 7.33
N GLN A 497 0.03 -13.77 8.67
CA GLN A 497 0.01 -14.95 9.55
C GLN A 497 -1.41 -15.29 10.04
N ASP A 498 -1.62 -16.51 10.55
CA ASP A 498 -2.88 -16.97 11.17
C ASP A 498 -4.13 -16.85 10.29
N GLY A 499 -4.00 -17.22 9.00
CA GLY A 499 -5.13 -17.20 8.06
C GLY A 499 -5.45 -15.82 7.49
N LYS A 500 -4.65 -14.78 7.81
CA LYS A 500 -4.75 -13.46 7.19
C LYS A 500 -4.30 -13.51 5.73
N THR A 501 -5.19 -13.08 4.85
CA THR A 501 -5.07 -13.08 3.39
C THR A 501 -4.71 -11.69 2.88
N VAL A 502 -4.42 -11.60 1.57
CA VAL A 502 -4.29 -10.31 0.88
C VAL A 502 -5.57 -9.48 1.02
N ALA A 503 -6.75 -10.09 1.17
CA ALA A 503 -8.00 -9.37 1.38
C ALA A 503 -8.09 -8.69 2.75
N ASP A 504 -7.45 -9.24 3.78
CA ASP A 504 -7.40 -8.65 5.12
C ASP A 504 -6.58 -7.35 5.18
N CYS A 505 -5.81 -7.00 4.14
CA CYS A 505 -5.06 -5.73 4.12
C CYS A 505 -5.97 -4.50 4.18
N VAL A 506 -7.21 -4.62 3.66
CA VAL A 506 -8.19 -3.55 3.66
C VAL A 506 -8.48 -3.11 5.10
N ASP A 507 -8.78 -4.06 5.99
CA ASP A 507 -9.11 -3.77 7.38
C ASP A 507 -7.96 -3.02 8.08
N TYR A 508 -6.72 -3.43 7.83
CA TYR A 508 -5.55 -2.79 8.41
C TYR A 508 -5.29 -1.39 7.84
N TYR A 509 -5.46 -1.18 6.54
CA TYR A 509 -5.35 0.16 5.97
C TYR A 509 -6.49 1.08 6.44
N GLU A 510 -7.72 0.57 6.54
CA GLU A 510 -8.84 1.34 7.09
C GLU A 510 -8.60 1.72 8.55
N GLU A 511 -8.05 0.80 9.33
CA GLU A 511 -7.72 1.03 10.73
C GLU A 511 -6.58 2.05 10.89
N SER A 512 -5.53 1.96 10.06
CA SER A 512 -4.47 2.97 9.98
C SER A 512 -5.03 4.36 9.63
N LEU A 513 -5.86 4.43 8.59
CA LEU A 513 -6.52 5.67 8.16
C LEU A 513 -7.39 6.26 9.27
N ARG A 514 -8.12 5.40 9.99
CA ARG A 514 -9.02 5.79 11.07
C ARG A 514 -8.29 6.30 12.31
N ILE A 515 -7.17 5.67 12.70
CA ILE A 515 -6.32 6.14 13.81
C ILE A 515 -5.66 7.47 13.46
N GLY A 516 -5.31 7.67 12.18
CA GLY A 516 -4.56 8.82 11.73
C GLY A 516 -3.05 8.68 11.99
N GLY A 517 -2.32 9.77 11.77
CA GLY A 517 -0.85 9.82 11.90
C GLY A 517 -0.14 9.74 10.54
N GLY A 518 1.18 9.54 10.58
CA GLY A 518 2.07 9.77 9.43
C GLY A 518 1.77 8.95 8.16
N TYR A 519 1.08 7.81 8.28
CA TYR A 519 0.75 6.92 7.15
C TYR A 519 -0.73 6.90 6.78
N ALA A 520 -1.57 7.77 7.34
CA ALA A 520 -3.01 7.74 7.12
C ALA A 520 -3.38 8.03 5.65
N SER A 521 -2.76 9.03 5.04
CA SER A 521 -2.89 9.35 3.62
C SER A 521 -2.42 8.22 2.71
N GLU A 522 -1.31 7.56 3.05
CA GLU A 522 -0.75 6.43 2.31
C GLU A 522 -1.74 5.26 2.38
N SER A 523 -2.32 4.99 3.54
CA SER A 523 -3.41 4.02 3.69
C SER A 523 -4.61 4.37 2.82
N ALA A 524 -5.07 5.62 2.81
CA ALA A 524 -6.16 6.06 1.94
C ALA A 524 -5.82 5.89 0.45
N LEU A 525 -4.58 6.18 0.05
CA LEU A 525 -4.14 6.00 -1.34
C LEU A 525 -4.04 4.52 -1.72
N ARG A 526 -3.58 3.65 -0.82
CA ARG A 526 -3.59 2.19 -1.02
C ARG A 526 -5.01 1.68 -1.19
N LEU A 527 -5.94 2.12 -0.34
CA LEU A 527 -7.36 1.78 -0.44
C LEU A 527 -7.98 2.30 -1.75
N TYR A 528 -7.68 3.53 -2.17
CA TYR A 528 -8.08 4.05 -3.48
C TYR A 528 -7.61 3.11 -4.61
N ASN A 529 -6.35 2.68 -4.59
CA ASN A 529 -5.81 1.77 -5.60
C ASN A 529 -6.44 0.36 -5.56
N ILE A 530 -6.80 -0.13 -4.38
CA ILE A 530 -7.49 -1.43 -4.21
C ILE A 530 -8.87 -1.39 -4.87
N PHE A 531 -9.67 -0.36 -4.61
CA PHE A 531 -11.07 -0.30 -5.03
C PHE A 531 -11.29 0.31 -6.41
N ARG A 532 -10.38 1.14 -6.94
CA ARG A 532 -10.57 1.82 -8.23
C ARG A 532 -10.65 0.85 -9.41
N THR A 533 -11.51 1.18 -10.36
CA THR A 533 -11.55 0.55 -11.69
C THR A 533 -10.57 1.23 -12.65
N ARG A 534 -10.12 0.52 -13.70
CA ARG A 534 -9.28 1.13 -14.76
C ARG A 534 -9.97 2.30 -15.48
N PRO A 535 -11.28 2.26 -15.79
CA PRO A 535 -11.97 3.39 -16.41
C PRO A 535 -12.01 4.67 -15.58
N LEU A 536 -11.73 4.64 -14.27
CA LEU A 536 -11.72 5.86 -13.45
C LEU A 536 -10.51 6.77 -13.77
N GLU A 537 -9.43 6.22 -14.35
CA GLU A 537 -8.22 6.95 -14.76
C GLU A 537 -8.05 6.91 -16.30
N THR A 538 -9.12 7.21 -17.05
CA THR A 538 -9.08 7.24 -18.53
C THR A 538 -8.19 8.34 -19.09
N ASN A 539 -8.11 9.49 -18.42
CA ASN A 539 -7.24 10.58 -18.82
C ASN A 539 -5.77 10.14 -18.76
N PRO A 540 -5.01 10.22 -19.87
CA PRO A 540 -3.61 9.81 -19.89
C PRO A 540 -2.71 10.55 -18.90
N LEU A 541 -3.05 11.81 -18.55
CA LEU A 541 -2.31 12.59 -17.53
C LEU A 541 -2.35 11.93 -16.14
N MET A 542 -3.41 11.17 -15.84
CA MET A 542 -3.58 10.46 -14.57
C MET A 542 -2.79 9.15 -14.48
N ARG A 543 -2.24 8.64 -15.59
CA ARG A 543 -1.46 7.40 -15.61
C ARG A 543 -0.09 7.63 -14.96
N ASP A 544 0.16 6.90 -13.88
CA ASP A 544 1.48 6.87 -13.25
C ASP A 544 2.43 5.96 -14.05
N ASP A 545 3.71 6.34 -14.14
CA ASP A 545 4.74 5.58 -14.90
C ASP A 545 5.07 4.23 -14.24
N GLU A 546 4.78 4.12 -12.95
CA GLU A 546 4.85 2.88 -12.19
C GLU A 546 3.51 2.17 -12.26
N ASN A 547 3.48 1.10 -13.05
CA ASN A 547 2.39 0.16 -13.22
C ASN A 547 1.74 -0.19 -11.87
N THR A 548 0.70 0.54 -11.49
CA THR A 548 0.12 0.44 -10.14
C THR A 548 -0.67 -0.85 -10.09
N TYR A 549 -0.24 -1.78 -9.23
CA TYR A 549 -0.87 -3.07 -8.95
C TYR A 549 -2.40 -3.00 -9.10
N TYR A 550 -2.93 -3.60 -10.16
CA TYR A 550 -4.38 -3.72 -10.32
C TYR A 550 -4.81 -4.94 -9.49
N TYR A 551 -5.39 -4.67 -8.31
CA TYR A 551 -5.71 -5.71 -7.34
C TYR A 551 -6.97 -6.47 -7.77
N ASP A 552 -6.83 -7.49 -8.62
CA ASP A 552 -7.97 -8.27 -9.16
C ASP A 552 -8.76 -9.02 -8.09
N TRP A 553 -8.13 -9.32 -6.94
CA TRP A 553 -8.78 -10.01 -5.82
C TRP A 553 -9.80 -9.14 -5.08
N ALA A 554 -9.73 -7.81 -5.21
CA ALA A 554 -10.60 -6.90 -4.48
C ALA A 554 -11.83 -6.50 -5.32
N PRO A 555 -13.04 -6.51 -4.75
CA PRO A 555 -14.23 -6.03 -5.44
C PRO A 555 -14.05 -4.55 -5.80
N LYS A 556 -14.26 -4.19 -7.06
CA LYS A 556 -14.07 -2.82 -7.53
C LYS A 556 -15.27 -1.96 -7.20
N ASP A 557 -15.00 -0.78 -6.65
CA ASP A 557 -15.99 0.20 -6.20
C ASP A 557 -15.41 1.61 -6.34
N ASN A 558 -15.77 2.30 -7.42
CA ASN A 558 -15.31 3.67 -7.65
C ASN A 558 -15.84 4.66 -6.60
N HIS A 559 -17.03 4.45 -6.03
CA HIS A 559 -17.55 5.35 -4.99
C HIS A 559 -16.71 5.27 -3.73
N ARG A 560 -16.41 4.04 -3.29
CA ARG A 560 -15.52 3.80 -2.15
C ARG A 560 -14.12 4.34 -2.43
N ALA A 561 -13.57 4.10 -3.62
CA ALA A 561 -12.26 4.60 -4.01
C ALA A 561 -12.18 6.14 -3.95
N VAL A 562 -13.12 6.85 -4.61
CA VAL A 562 -13.15 8.32 -4.64
C VAL A 562 -13.33 8.90 -3.23
N ASN A 563 -14.08 8.24 -2.34
CA ASN A 563 -14.20 8.65 -0.95
C ASN A 563 -12.88 8.58 -0.17
N TYR A 564 -12.05 7.54 -0.37
CA TYR A 564 -10.71 7.52 0.24
C TYR A 564 -9.79 8.57 -0.36
N LEU A 565 -9.86 8.79 -1.67
CA LEU A 565 -9.08 9.84 -2.33
C LEU A 565 -9.46 11.24 -1.81
N LYS A 566 -10.76 11.48 -1.57
CA LYS A 566 -11.25 12.70 -0.91
C LYS A 566 -10.70 12.85 0.50
N GLN A 567 -10.69 11.77 1.29
CA GLN A 567 -10.12 11.78 2.65
C GLN A 567 -8.63 12.10 2.61
N ALA A 568 -7.88 11.48 1.70
CA ALA A 568 -6.46 11.77 1.49
C ALA A 568 -6.21 13.24 1.10
N ALA A 569 -7.03 13.79 0.19
CA ALA A 569 -6.95 15.20 -0.19
C ALA A 569 -7.35 16.17 0.95
N GLY A 570 -8.18 15.72 1.89
CA GLY A 570 -8.57 16.50 3.06
C GLY A 570 -7.49 16.62 4.14
N MET A 571 -6.42 15.82 4.07
CA MET A 571 -5.28 15.85 5.01
C MET A 571 -4.25 16.87 4.49
N SER A 572 -3.92 17.88 5.30
CA SER A 572 -3.32 19.17 4.91
C SER A 572 -1.89 19.14 4.34
N ASP A 573 -1.19 18.01 4.41
CA ASP A 573 0.27 17.97 4.31
C ASP A 573 0.82 17.07 3.18
N TYR A 574 0.00 16.74 2.18
CA TYR A 574 0.32 15.62 1.27
C TYR A 574 0.47 15.94 -0.21
N SER A 575 0.96 14.93 -0.94
CA SER A 575 1.51 14.98 -2.30
C SER A 575 0.64 15.76 -3.29
N PRO A 576 1.24 16.66 -4.10
CA PRO A 576 0.56 17.37 -5.20
C PRO A 576 -0.23 16.44 -6.14
N LYS A 577 0.21 15.18 -6.26
CA LYS A 577 -0.43 14.13 -7.05
C LYS A 577 -1.84 13.77 -6.57
N ILE A 578 -2.09 13.79 -5.26
CA ILE A 578 -3.39 13.44 -4.67
C ILE A 578 -4.44 14.50 -5.04
N TYR A 579 -4.08 15.78 -4.89
CA TYR A 579 -4.93 16.89 -5.30
C TYR A 579 -5.24 16.84 -6.80
N PHE A 580 -4.22 16.55 -7.61
CA PHE A 580 -4.40 16.39 -9.05
C PHE A 580 -5.35 15.25 -9.40
N LYS A 581 -5.14 14.03 -8.87
CA LYS A 581 -6.01 12.88 -9.17
C LYS A 581 -7.46 13.15 -8.72
N TYR A 582 -7.64 13.72 -7.53
CA TYR A 582 -8.98 14.02 -7.04
C TYR A 582 -9.66 15.07 -7.90
N GLY A 583 -8.98 16.20 -8.16
CA GLY A 583 -9.50 17.26 -9.02
C GLY A 583 -9.79 16.80 -10.45
N ALA A 584 -8.91 15.97 -11.03
CA ALA A 584 -9.08 15.44 -12.37
C ALA A 584 -10.32 14.54 -12.49
N ILE A 585 -10.57 13.66 -11.51
CA ILE A 585 -11.78 12.81 -11.51
C ILE A 585 -13.05 13.66 -11.41
N LEU A 586 -13.04 14.70 -10.57
CA LEU A 586 -14.20 15.60 -10.41
C LEU A 586 -14.49 16.44 -11.67
N CYS A 587 -13.46 16.73 -12.48
CA CYS A 587 -13.58 17.47 -13.73
C CYS A 587 -13.78 16.57 -14.96
N THR A 588 -13.78 15.24 -14.82
CA THR A 588 -13.95 14.32 -15.96
C THR A 588 -15.37 13.79 -16.03
N GLU A 589 -16.06 14.09 -17.12
CA GLU A 589 -17.42 13.61 -17.37
C GLU A 589 -17.48 12.08 -17.55
N GLY A 590 -18.64 11.49 -17.25
CA GLY A 590 -18.90 10.06 -17.47
C GLY A 590 -18.56 9.12 -16.30
N HIS A 591 -17.96 9.62 -15.23
CA HIS A 591 -17.68 8.82 -14.02
C HIS A 591 -18.77 8.93 -12.93
N GLY A 592 -19.66 9.91 -13.00
CA GLY A 592 -20.74 10.11 -12.01
C GLY A 592 -20.31 10.79 -10.70
N PHE A 593 -19.10 11.33 -10.65
CA PHE A 593 -18.53 12.06 -9.49
C PHE A 593 -18.31 13.54 -9.75
N THR A 594 -18.89 14.09 -10.83
CA THR A 594 -18.57 15.42 -11.32
C THR A 594 -18.95 16.51 -10.31
N ASP A 595 -17.95 17.31 -9.91
CA ASP A 595 -18.11 18.56 -9.16
C ASP A 595 -17.05 19.53 -9.68
N GLU A 596 -17.45 20.34 -10.66
CA GLU A 596 -16.53 21.18 -11.45
C GLU A 596 -15.87 22.25 -10.59
N PHE A 597 -16.61 22.85 -9.66
CA PHE A 597 -16.09 23.88 -8.76
C PHE A 597 -15.08 23.30 -7.77
N GLU A 598 -15.40 22.17 -7.14
CA GLU A 598 -14.48 21.48 -6.22
C GLU A 598 -13.26 20.95 -7.00
N GLY A 599 -13.47 20.39 -8.19
CA GLY A 599 -12.42 19.87 -9.06
C GLY A 599 -11.40 20.93 -9.49
N ILE A 600 -11.86 22.06 -10.03
CA ILE A 600 -10.99 23.19 -10.43
C ILE A 600 -10.22 23.74 -9.23
N ARG A 601 -10.86 23.82 -8.06
CA ARG A 601 -10.19 24.27 -6.82
C ARG A 601 -9.03 23.34 -6.45
N TYR A 602 -9.22 22.02 -6.47
CA TYR A 602 -8.14 21.07 -6.17
C TYR A 602 -7.05 21.03 -7.25
N LEU A 603 -7.41 21.21 -8.53
CA LEU A 603 -6.42 21.35 -9.60
C LEU A 603 -5.54 22.60 -9.39
N LYS A 604 -6.13 23.74 -9.03
CA LYS A 604 -5.36 24.97 -8.71
C LYS A 604 -4.43 24.77 -7.52
N LEU A 605 -4.93 24.11 -6.46
CA LEU A 605 -4.10 23.76 -5.30
C LEU A 605 -2.94 22.83 -5.68
N ALA A 606 -3.18 21.85 -6.55
CA ALA A 606 -2.13 20.96 -7.05
C ALA A 606 -1.05 21.73 -7.82
N VAL A 607 -1.45 22.72 -8.63
CA VAL A 607 -0.53 23.62 -9.34
C VAL A 607 0.30 24.47 -8.38
N GLU A 608 -0.33 25.09 -7.38
CA GLU A 608 0.37 25.87 -6.35
C GLU A 608 1.41 25.02 -5.60
N LYS A 609 1.12 23.73 -5.40
CA LYS A 609 2.01 22.75 -4.77
C LYS A 609 3.03 22.13 -5.74
N GLY A 610 3.02 22.52 -7.02
CA GLY A 610 4.03 22.16 -8.00
C GLY A 610 3.76 20.91 -8.84
N GLU A 611 2.51 20.45 -8.99
CA GLU A 611 2.16 19.37 -9.93
C GLU A 611 1.90 19.94 -11.34
N PRO A 612 2.81 19.75 -12.31
CA PRO A 612 2.67 20.37 -13.63
C PRO A 612 1.54 19.75 -14.46
N ARG A 613 1.17 18.48 -14.23
CA ARG A 613 0.06 17.84 -14.97
C ARG A 613 -1.29 18.48 -14.65
N ALA A 614 -1.44 19.02 -13.44
CA ALA A 614 -2.64 19.79 -13.08
C ALA A 614 -2.72 21.10 -13.86
N ALA A 615 -1.58 21.75 -14.14
CA ALA A 615 -1.54 22.96 -14.96
C ALA A 615 -1.93 22.65 -16.41
N VAL A 616 -1.41 21.55 -16.99
CA VAL A 616 -1.82 21.08 -18.33
C VAL A 616 -3.32 20.82 -18.39
N MET A 617 -3.89 20.15 -17.39
CA MET A 617 -5.33 19.88 -17.37
C MET A 617 -6.17 21.16 -17.23
N LEU A 618 -5.76 22.11 -16.40
CA LEU A 618 -6.42 23.42 -16.31
C LEU A 618 -6.32 24.19 -17.64
N ALA A 619 -5.17 24.14 -18.31
CA ALA A 619 -5.00 24.75 -19.62
C ALA A 619 -5.99 24.18 -20.65
N GLN A 620 -6.12 22.86 -20.71
CA GLN A 620 -7.10 22.18 -21.58
C GLN A 620 -8.54 22.58 -21.26
N ILE A 621 -8.88 22.74 -19.98
CA ILE A 621 -10.21 23.19 -19.54
C ILE A 621 -10.50 24.62 -20.04
N TYR A 622 -9.55 25.55 -19.87
CA TYR A 622 -9.68 26.93 -20.34
C TYR A 622 -9.67 27.05 -21.88
N GLU A 623 -8.92 26.19 -22.57
CA GLU A 623 -8.84 26.16 -24.03
C GLU A 623 -10.17 25.74 -24.67
N LYS A 624 -10.83 24.72 -24.10
CA LYS A 624 -12.09 24.18 -24.62
C LYS A 624 -13.32 24.98 -24.21
N GLY A 625 -13.28 25.60 -23.02
CA GLY A 625 -14.42 26.32 -22.47
C GLY A 625 -15.57 25.41 -21.97
N GLU A 626 -15.29 24.12 -21.70
CA GLU A 626 -16.32 23.13 -21.32
C GLU A 626 -16.80 23.28 -19.85
N LEU A 627 -15.97 23.84 -18.95
CA LEU A 627 -16.27 24.00 -17.50
C LEU A 627 -16.10 25.43 -16.96
N VAL A 628 -15.47 26.28 -17.76
CA VAL A 628 -15.15 27.68 -17.47
C VAL A 628 -15.29 28.44 -18.78
N ASP A 629 -15.45 29.76 -18.73
CA ASP A 629 -15.42 30.57 -19.94
C ASP A 629 -14.10 30.33 -20.69
N LYS A 630 -14.19 30.15 -22.02
CA LYS A 630 -13.04 29.94 -22.89
C LYS A 630 -12.08 31.12 -22.76
N ASP A 631 -10.84 30.85 -22.37
CA ASP A 631 -9.81 31.85 -22.10
C ASP A 631 -8.45 31.33 -22.58
N LEU A 632 -8.08 31.73 -23.81
CA LEU A 632 -6.87 31.27 -24.47
C LEU A 632 -5.59 31.86 -23.88
N GLU A 633 -5.65 33.08 -23.32
CA GLU A 633 -4.49 33.69 -22.65
C GLU A 633 -4.17 32.91 -21.38
N LYS A 634 -5.19 32.61 -20.58
CA LYS A 634 -5.04 31.85 -19.35
C LYS A 634 -4.64 30.39 -19.60
N ALA A 635 -5.16 29.77 -20.67
CA ALA A 635 -4.69 28.46 -21.09
C ALA A 635 -3.18 28.49 -21.40
N ARG A 636 -2.70 29.52 -22.11
CA ARG A 636 -1.27 29.72 -22.40
C ARG A 636 -0.44 29.92 -21.14
N GLU A 637 -0.93 30.69 -20.17
CA GLU A 637 -0.23 30.86 -18.88
C GLU A 637 -0.02 29.52 -18.15
N TYR A 638 -1.06 28.67 -18.10
CA TYR A 638 -0.94 27.36 -17.46
C TYR A 638 -0.04 26.39 -18.24
N TYR A 639 -0.07 26.41 -19.58
CA TYR A 639 0.87 25.63 -20.39
C TYR A 639 2.32 26.10 -20.17
N GLN A 640 2.55 27.42 -20.05
CA GLN A 640 3.87 27.96 -19.71
C GLN A 640 4.33 27.52 -18.32
N LEU A 641 3.44 27.58 -17.33
CA LEU A 641 3.76 27.12 -15.97
C LEU A 641 4.14 25.64 -15.91
N ALA A 642 3.47 24.80 -16.72
CA ALA A 642 3.85 23.40 -16.87
C ALA A 642 5.21 23.24 -17.56
N ALA A 643 5.46 24.00 -18.63
CA ALA A 643 6.72 23.99 -19.37
C ALA A 643 7.92 24.43 -18.51
N ASP A 644 7.74 25.44 -17.65
CA ASP A 644 8.74 25.93 -16.68
C ASP A 644 9.11 24.87 -15.62
N LYS A 645 8.32 23.80 -15.52
CA LYS A 645 8.57 22.62 -14.67
C LYS A 645 9.02 21.39 -15.47
N ASP A 646 9.53 21.61 -16.68
CA ASP A 646 10.00 20.56 -17.60
C ASP A 646 8.92 19.50 -17.93
N CYS A 647 7.65 19.89 -17.96
CA CYS A 647 6.57 19.02 -18.41
C CYS A 647 6.41 19.10 -19.94
N GLY A 648 6.71 18.00 -20.64
CA GLY A 648 6.61 17.92 -22.11
C GLY A 648 5.23 18.29 -22.64
N ASP A 649 4.15 17.86 -21.98
CA ASP A 649 2.77 18.18 -22.38
C ASP A 649 2.47 19.70 -22.30
N GLY A 650 3.17 20.46 -21.46
CA GLY A 650 3.11 21.92 -21.42
C GLY A 650 3.67 22.55 -22.70
N TYR A 651 4.82 22.08 -23.16
CA TYR A 651 5.43 22.52 -24.42
C TYR A 651 4.56 22.18 -25.64
N VAL A 652 3.87 21.03 -25.63
CA VAL A 652 2.92 20.67 -26.69
C VAL A 652 1.77 21.66 -26.77
N GLY A 653 1.18 22.05 -25.63
CA GLY A 653 0.11 23.04 -25.58
C GLY A 653 0.54 24.42 -26.10
N LEU A 654 1.76 24.87 -25.75
CA LEU A 654 2.32 26.12 -26.28
C LEU A 654 2.53 26.05 -27.80
N ALA A 655 3.11 24.95 -28.29
CA ALA A 655 3.33 24.74 -29.72
C ALA A 655 2.00 24.74 -30.50
N LYS A 656 0.98 24.04 -29.98
CA LYS A 656 -0.37 24.03 -30.55
C LYS A 656 -0.94 25.43 -30.65
N GLY A 657 -0.86 26.22 -29.58
CA GLY A 657 -1.34 27.61 -29.57
C GLY A 657 -0.69 28.48 -30.65
N LEU A 658 0.62 28.33 -30.88
CA LEU A 658 1.33 29.02 -31.97
C LEU A 658 0.90 28.51 -33.35
N CYS A 659 0.76 27.19 -33.53
CA CYS A 659 0.31 26.59 -34.78
C CYS A 659 -1.11 27.03 -35.17
N SER A 660 -2.04 27.14 -34.21
CA SER A 660 -3.39 27.66 -34.46
C SER A 660 -3.38 29.13 -34.89
N GLN A 661 -2.48 29.95 -34.34
CA GLN A 661 -2.30 31.34 -34.79
C GLN A 661 -1.82 31.40 -36.24
N ILE A 662 -0.88 30.52 -36.63
CA ILE A 662 -0.35 30.46 -38.01
C ILE A 662 -1.43 30.04 -39.02
N MET A 663 -2.24 29.05 -38.66
CA MET A 663 -3.29 28.51 -39.54
C MET A 663 -4.53 29.40 -39.65
N GLY A 664 -4.63 30.47 -38.84
CA GLY A 664 -5.79 31.35 -38.83
C GLY A 664 -7.07 30.68 -38.32
N THR A 665 -6.94 29.64 -37.49
CA THR A 665 -8.07 28.85 -36.96
C THR A 665 -8.54 29.30 -35.58
N ILE A 666 -8.28 30.56 -35.21
CA ILE A 666 -8.88 31.13 -34.01
C ILE A 666 -10.34 31.45 -34.35
N ASP A 667 -11.27 30.69 -33.76
CA ASP A 667 -12.68 31.04 -33.68
C ASP A 667 -12.83 32.36 -32.88
N GLU A 668 -12.53 33.50 -33.50
CA GLU A 668 -13.04 34.79 -33.04
C GLU A 668 -14.43 34.99 -33.65
N PRO A 669 -15.49 35.22 -32.85
CA PRO A 669 -16.86 35.24 -33.36
C PRO A 669 -17.17 36.32 -34.40
N ASP A 670 -16.35 37.35 -34.61
CA ASP A 670 -16.71 38.50 -35.46
C ASP A 670 -15.52 39.27 -36.10
N GLY A 671 -14.36 38.64 -36.29
CA GLY A 671 -13.15 39.33 -36.81
C GLY A 671 -12.65 38.81 -38.16
N GLU A 672 -12.46 39.69 -39.16
CA GLU A 672 -11.56 39.39 -40.28
C GLU A 672 -10.17 39.08 -39.70
N LEU A 673 -9.71 37.84 -39.88
CA LEU A 673 -8.39 37.39 -39.42
C LEU A 673 -7.30 38.31 -39.99
N PRO A 674 -6.38 38.83 -39.16
CA PRO A 674 -5.31 39.67 -39.64
C PRO A 674 -4.40 38.86 -40.58
N ASP A 675 -4.14 39.41 -41.77
CA ASP A 675 -3.21 38.83 -42.76
C ASP A 675 -1.79 38.88 -42.18
N ILE A 676 -1.37 37.80 -41.50
CA ILE A 676 -0.10 37.74 -40.79
C ILE A 676 1.04 37.73 -41.81
N ASP A 677 1.94 38.72 -41.72
CA ASP A 677 3.07 38.82 -42.65
C ASP A 677 4.03 37.62 -42.54
N LYS A 678 4.76 37.38 -43.63
CA LYS A 678 5.69 36.24 -43.76
C LYS A 678 6.77 36.20 -42.68
N ALA A 679 7.26 37.35 -42.22
CA ALA A 679 8.30 37.42 -41.19
C ALA A 679 7.74 37.02 -39.82
N THR A 680 6.52 37.45 -39.51
CA THR A 680 5.80 37.05 -38.29
C THR A 680 5.51 35.54 -38.30
N LYS A 681 5.03 34.98 -39.41
CA LYS A 681 4.85 33.53 -39.56
C LYS A 681 6.15 32.75 -39.37
N GLN A 682 7.26 33.23 -39.92
CA GLN A 682 8.56 32.59 -39.79
C GLN A 682 9.08 32.60 -38.34
N LYS A 683 8.77 33.64 -37.57
CA LYS A 683 9.10 33.66 -36.14
C LYS A 683 8.25 32.67 -35.35
N LEU A 684 6.94 32.63 -35.60
CA LEU A 684 6.01 31.74 -34.90
C LEU A 684 6.30 30.26 -35.21
N ILE A 685 6.60 29.92 -36.47
CA ILE A 685 6.91 28.54 -36.86
C ILE A 685 8.22 28.06 -36.21
N GLY A 686 9.23 28.93 -36.11
CA GLY A 686 10.50 28.61 -35.43
C GLY A 686 10.31 28.37 -33.93
N GLN A 687 9.53 29.21 -33.26
CA GLN A 687 9.21 29.04 -31.84
C GLN A 687 8.38 27.76 -31.59
N ALA A 688 7.38 27.47 -32.44
CA ALA A 688 6.60 26.25 -32.35
C ALA A 688 7.50 25.01 -32.51
N TYR A 689 8.45 25.04 -33.45
CA TYR A 689 9.42 23.96 -33.65
C TYR A 689 10.29 23.73 -32.41
N GLU A 690 10.80 24.80 -31.78
CA GLU A 690 11.60 24.71 -30.55
C GLU A 690 10.81 24.02 -29.42
N TYR A 691 9.56 24.40 -29.20
CA TYR A 691 8.70 23.78 -28.19
C TYR A 691 8.43 22.30 -28.48
N VAL A 692 8.16 21.94 -29.73
CA VAL A 692 7.98 20.54 -30.12
C VAL A 692 9.26 19.72 -29.87
N CYS A 693 10.44 20.29 -30.13
CA CYS A 693 11.71 19.63 -29.83
C CYS A 693 11.93 19.42 -28.32
N GLN A 694 11.57 20.40 -27.48
CA GLN A 694 11.63 20.23 -26.02
C GLN A 694 10.65 19.17 -25.54
N ALA A 695 9.44 19.15 -26.10
CA ALA A 695 8.42 18.14 -25.80
C ALA A 695 8.88 16.71 -26.15
N ASP A 696 9.53 16.50 -27.31
CA ASP A 696 10.09 15.20 -27.69
C ASP A 696 11.22 14.76 -26.76
N LYS A 697 12.08 15.69 -26.34
CA LYS A 697 13.21 15.43 -25.43
C LYS A 697 12.75 15.04 -24.04
N LEU A 698 11.74 15.73 -23.50
CA LEU A 698 11.21 15.49 -22.14
C LEU A 698 10.22 14.32 -22.09
N GLY A 699 9.62 13.96 -23.22
CA GLY A 699 8.55 12.98 -23.31
C GLY A 699 7.19 13.57 -22.88
N CYS A 700 6.11 13.06 -23.46
CA CYS A 700 4.74 13.55 -23.24
C CYS A 700 3.80 12.39 -22.87
N LYS A 701 2.83 12.65 -21.99
CA LYS A 701 1.87 11.65 -21.50
C LYS A 701 0.49 11.78 -22.16
N ALA A 702 0.05 12.99 -22.45
CA ALA A 702 -1.29 13.28 -22.94
C ALA A 702 -1.40 13.20 -24.45
N VAL A 703 -0.48 13.84 -25.15
CA VAL A 703 -0.59 14.05 -26.60
C VAL A 703 0.78 13.86 -27.26
N CYS A 704 0.81 13.20 -28.41
CA CYS A 704 2.03 13.17 -29.21
C CYS A 704 2.35 14.60 -29.68
N PRO A 705 3.60 15.09 -29.54
CA PRO A 705 3.96 16.46 -29.88
C PRO A 705 3.58 16.92 -31.30
N LEU A 706 3.38 15.96 -32.21
CA LEU A 706 3.07 16.19 -33.62
C LEU A 706 1.58 16.10 -33.98
N GLU A 707 0.75 15.48 -33.16
CA GLU A 707 -0.63 15.07 -33.51
C GLU A 707 -1.53 16.23 -33.94
N GLU A 708 -1.26 17.45 -33.45
CA GLU A 708 -2.02 18.66 -33.80
C GLU A 708 -1.14 19.82 -34.31
N THR A 709 0.19 19.67 -34.31
CA THR A 709 1.13 20.74 -34.73
C THR A 709 1.68 20.53 -36.13
N ILE A 710 1.73 19.27 -36.61
CA ILE A 710 2.39 18.91 -37.88
C ILE A 710 1.74 19.55 -39.11
N SER A 711 0.43 19.79 -39.07
CA SER A 711 -0.30 20.44 -40.17
C SER A 711 0.19 21.86 -40.44
N ALA A 712 0.49 22.65 -39.40
CA ALA A 712 1.04 23.99 -39.57
C ALA A 712 2.45 23.95 -40.18
N PHE A 713 3.29 22.99 -39.76
CA PHE A 713 4.61 22.78 -40.36
C PHE A 713 4.53 22.34 -41.82
N MET A 714 3.54 21.52 -42.20
CA MET A 714 3.33 21.13 -43.60
C MET A 714 2.84 22.28 -44.48
N LEU A 715 1.96 23.14 -43.96
CA LEU A 715 1.46 24.32 -44.68
C LEU A 715 2.57 25.35 -44.91
N GLU A 716 3.43 25.58 -43.92
CA GLU A 716 4.50 26.56 -43.95
C GLU A 716 5.90 25.91 -44.19
N ASP A 717 5.95 24.78 -44.88
CA ASP A 717 7.16 23.97 -45.15
C ASP A 717 8.31 24.78 -45.78
N GLU A 718 7.98 25.83 -46.52
CA GLU A 718 8.94 26.74 -47.17
C GLU A 718 9.69 27.64 -46.18
N LEU A 719 9.15 27.82 -44.97
CA LEU A 719 9.75 28.61 -43.90
C LEU A 719 10.74 27.77 -43.05
N LEU A 720 10.75 26.44 -43.22
CA LEU A 720 11.59 25.50 -42.50
C LEU A 720 12.92 25.22 -43.21
N THR A 721 14.00 25.18 -42.44
CA THR A 721 15.31 24.74 -42.92
C THR A 721 15.31 23.26 -43.30
N PRO A 722 16.22 22.80 -44.18
CA PRO A 722 16.31 21.38 -44.53
C PRO A 722 16.55 20.46 -43.32
N ALA A 723 17.27 20.94 -42.29
CA ALA A 723 17.52 20.17 -41.08
C ALA A 723 16.25 20.01 -40.23
N GLU A 724 15.47 21.08 -40.07
CA GLU A 724 14.19 21.05 -39.34
C GLU A 724 13.19 20.10 -40.00
N ARG A 725 13.09 20.14 -41.33
CA ARG A 725 12.24 19.23 -42.11
C ARG A 725 12.60 17.77 -41.91
N ASN A 726 13.89 17.44 -42.02
CA ASN A 726 14.36 16.07 -41.77
C ASN A 726 14.05 15.63 -40.33
N HIS A 727 14.28 16.50 -39.35
CA HIS A 727 14.00 16.19 -37.95
C HIS A 727 12.50 15.93 -37.68
N LEU A 728 11.60 16.77 -38.22
CA LEU A 728 10.16 16.57 -38.09
C LEU A 728 9.70 15.24 -38.72
N VAL A 729 10.27 14.86 -39.86
CA VAL A 729 9.99 13.59 -40.53
C VAL A 729 10.52 12.40 -39.72
N GLU A 730 11.73 12.50 -39.16
CA GLU A 730 12.31 11.47 -38.28
C GLU A 730 11.47 11.27 -37.02
N MET A 731 11.03 12.36 -36.41
CA MET A 731 10.19 12.38 -35.23
C MET A 731 8.79 11.81 -35.52
N ASN A 732 8.17 12.18 -36.65
CA ASN A 732 6.91 11.56 -37.09
C ASN A 732 7.07 10.04 -37.27
N ASN A 733 8.15 9.61 -37.93
CA ASN A 733 8.45 8.18 -38.11
C ASN A 733 8.74 7.46 -36.78
N LYS A 734 9.35 8.13 -35.80
CA LYS A 734 9.54 7.62 -34.43
C LYS A 734 8.18 7.35 -33.78
N TYR A 735 7.27 8.32 -33.74
CA TYR A 735 5.96 8.16 -33.10
C TYR A 735 5.01 7.23 -33.87
N ALA A 736 5.07 7.21 -35.20
CA ALA A 736 4.37 6.23 -36.02
C ALA A 736 4.82 4.78 -35.71
N ARG A 737 6.12 4.56 -35.48
CA ARG A 737 6.66 3.25 -35.06
C ARG A 737 6.19 2.86 -33.65
N LEU A 738 6.07 3.83 -32.74
CA LEU A 738 5.49 3.63 -31.40
C LEU A 738 3.98 3.40 -31.43
N GLY A 739 3.34 3.47 -32.60
CA GLY A 739 1.94 3.12 -32.80
C GLY A 739 0.96 4.30 -32.71
N ASN A 740 1.43 5.55 -32.73
CA ASN A 740 0.52 6.71 -32.84
C ASN A 740 -0.14 6.71 -34.24
N LEU A 741 -1.46 6.57 -34.25
CA LEU A 741 -2.26 6.45 -35.47
C LEU A 741 -2.24 7.72 -36.32
N GLN A 742 -2.28 8.90 -35.69
CA GLN A 742 -2.29 10.17 -36.40
C GLN A 742 -0.97 10.38 -37.14
N CYS A 743 0.18 10.10 -36.50
CA CYS A 743 1.47 10.19 -37.16
C CYS A 743 1.57 9.29 -38.41
N ILE A 744 0.96 8.09 -38.40
CA ILE A 744 0.91 7.21 -39.58
C ILE A 744 0.13 7.86 -40.71
N VAL A 745 -1.00 8.52 -40.40
CA VAL A 745 -1.79 9.29 -41.38
C VAL A 745 -0.99 10.47 -41.90
N ASP A 746 -0.38 11.26 -41.02
CA ASP A 746 0.38 12.46 -41.39
C ASP A 746 1.56 12.10 -42.28
N ARG A 747 2.22 10.96 -42.07
CA ARG A 747 3.24 10.43 -42.97
C ARG A 747 2.69 10.16 -44.37
N GLY A 748 1.47 9.62 -44.46
CA GLY A 748 0.77 9.45 -45.73
C GLY A 748 0.52 10.80 -46.42
N VAL A 749 0.07 11.79 -45.65
CA VAL A 749 -0.15 13.17 -46.12
C VAL A 749 1.16 13.77 -46.64
N MET A 750 2.26 13.69 -45.90
CA MET A 750 3.57 14.23 -46.30
C MET A 750 4.03 13.71 -47.68
N PHE A 751 3.92 12.40 -47.92
CA PHE A 751 4.28 11.80 -49.21
C PHE A 751 3.28 12.11 -50.32
N HIS A 752 2.01 12.30 -49.97
CA HIS A 752 0.96 12.62 -50.92
C HIS A 752 1.12 14.03 -51.47
N ILE A 753 1.21 15.03 -50.58
CA ILE A 753 1.27 16.45 -50.96
C ILE A 753 2.69 16.93 -51.26
N GLY A 754 3.72 16.15 -50.90
CA GLY A 754 5.12 16.50 -51.12
C GLY A 754 5.62 17.66 -50.25
N ARG A 755 5.11 17.77 -49.02
CA ARG A 755 5.54 18.75 -48.00
C ARG A 755 6.34 18.01 -46.93
N LEU A 756 7.41 18.63 -46.41
CA LEU A 756 8.46 18.03 -45.55
C LEU A 756 9.27 16.90 -46.22
N THR A 757 8.70 16.22 -47.22
CA THR A 757 9.30 15.11 -47.99
C THR A 757 9.06 15.30 -49.48
N LYS A 758 9.77 14.53 -50.32
CA LYS A 758 9.45 14.49 -51.76
C LYS A 758 8.15 13.71 -52.00
N PRO A 759 7.30 14.15 -52.94
CA PRO A 759 6.05 13.45 -53.25
C PRO A 759 6.34 12.02 -53.75
N ASP A 760 5.67 11.05 -53.14
CA ASP A 760 5.80 9.61 -53.42
C ASP A 760 4.44 8.94 -53.16
N VAL A 761 3.61 8.91 -54.19
CA VAL A 761 2.23 8.44 -54.11
C VAL A 761 2.14 6.97 -53.67
N ASN A 762 3.14 6.14 -53.98
CA ASN A 762 3.14 4.74 -53.54
C ASN A 762 3.31 4.65 -52.02
N LYS A 763 4.25 5.42 -51.44
CA LYS A 763 4.44 5.46 -49.98
C LYS A 763 3.26 6.11 -49.26
N ALA A 764 2.59 7.07 -49.89
CA ALA A 764 1.36 7.65 -49.37
C ALA A 764 0.25 6.58 -49.24
N ILE A 765 0.03 5.81 -50.31
CA ILE A 765 -0.94 4.70 -50.32
C ILE A 765 -0.58 3.66 -49.25
N GLU A 766 0.68 3.26 -49.13
CA GLU A 766 1.14 2.31 -48.10
C GLU A 766 0.82 2.79 -46.68
N ALA A 767 1.12 4.07 -46.39
CA ALA A 767 0.87 4.66 -45.08
C ALA A 767 -0.63 4.79 -44.77
N TYR A 768 -1.45 5.25 -45.73
CA TYR A 768 -2.90 5.32 -45.52
C TYR A 768 -3.53 3.95 -45.40
N GLN A 769 -3.10 2.96 -46.16
CA GLN A 769 -3.56 1.58 -46.00
C GLN A 769 -3.19 1.03 -44.62
N GLN A 770 -2.00 1.35 -44.12
CA GLN A 770 -1.58 0.98 -42.77
C GLN A 770 -2.49 1.61 -41.70
N ALA A 771 -2.84 2.89 -41.82
CA ALA A 771 -3.72 3.59 -40.89
C ALA A 771 -5.18 3.10 -40.98
N ALA A 772 -5.70 2.91 -42.20
CA ALA A 772 -7.07 2.43 -42.43
C ALA A 772 -7.28 0.99 -41.93
N ARG A 773 -6.24 0.15 -41.93
CA ARG A 773 -6.27 -1.20 -41.31
C ARG A 773 -6.42 -1.19 -39.79
N LEU A 774 -6.16 -0.04 -39.15
CA LEU A 774 -6.33 0.17 -37.72
C LEU A 774 -7.59 1.01 -37.42
N ASP A 775 -8.57 0.96 -38.34
CA ASP A 775 -9.87 1.65 -38.27
C ASP A 775 -9.80 3.18 -38.12
N LYS A 776 -8.74 3.81 -38.64
CA LYS A 776 -8.66 5.27 -38.70
C LYS A 776 -9.41 5.78 -39.94
N GLU A 777 -10.61 6.32 -39.73
CA GLU A 777 -11.56 6.71 -40.79
C GLU A 777 -10.99 7.73 -41.80
N CYS A 778 -10.25 8.74 -41.33
CA CYS A 778 -9.68 9.77 -42.21
C CYS A 778 -8.69 9.21 -43.25
N ALA A 779 -8.01 8.09 -42.96
CA ALA A 779 -7.12 7.43 -43.91
C ALA A 779 -7.88 6.74 -45.03
N ALA A 780 -9.07 6.19 -44.74
CA ALA A 780 -9.95 5.57 -45.72
C ALA A 780 -10.47 6.62 -46.71
N LYS A 781 -10.86 7.81 -46.23
CA LYS A 781 -11.25 8.93 -47.09
C LYS A 781 -10.11 9.35 -48.05
N ASN A 782 -8.89 9.53 -47.53
CA ASN A 782 -7.74 9.93 -48.36
C ASN A 782 -7.41 8.89 -49.44
N LEU A 783 -7.57 7.60 -49.15
CA LEU A 783 -7.45 6.53 -50.16
C LEU A 783 -8.57 6.61 -51.21
N GLY A 784 -9.81 6.88 -50.79
CA GLY A 784 -10.94 7.10 -51.70
C GLY A 784 -10.68 8.25 -52.67
N ASP A 785 -10.22 9.39 -52.16
CA ASP A 785 -9.88 10.57 -52.98
C ASP A 785 -8.78 10.24 -54.01
N LEU A 786 -7.71 9.54 -53.61
CA LEU A 786 -6.63 9.09 -54.53
C LEU A 786 -7.13 8.17 -55.65
N TYR A 787 -7.88 7.11 -55.31
CA TYR A 787 -8.32 6.13 -56.31
C TYR A 787 -9.45 6.63 -57.20
N SER A 788 -10.23 7.61 -56.75
CA SER A 788 -11.35 8.19 -57.52
C SER A 788 -10.89 9.03 -58.72
N GLY A 789 -9.63 9.44 -58.75
CA GLY A 789 -9.08 10.36 -59.75
C GLY A 789 -9.51 11.81 -59.54
N LYS A 790 -10.04 12.15 -58.36
CA LYS A 790 -10.39 13.52 -57.97
C LYS A 790 -9.15 14.41 -57.86
N GLU A 791 -7.98 13.79 -57.67
CA GLU A 791 -6.67 14.42 -57.79
C GLU A 791 -5.87 13.77 -58.92
N GLU A 792 -5.16 14.57 -59.72
CA GLU A 792 -4.33 14.11 -60.85
C GLU A 792 -3.02 13.41 -60.41
N SER A 793 -2.90 13.06 -59.13
CA SER A 793 -1.70 12.49 -58.50
C SER A 793 -1.45 11.03 -58.87
N LEU A 794 -2.48 10.25 -59.23
CA LEU A 794 -2.36 8.91 -59.79
C LEU A 794 -2.51 8.92 -61.32
N SER A 795 -1.69 8.13 -62.02
CA SER A 795 -1.83 7.92 -63.46
C SER A 795 -3.21 7.35 -63.78
N ALA A 796 -3.79 7.74 -64.92
CA ALA A 796 -5.15 7.34 -65.32
C ALA A 796 -5.37 5.81 -65.35
N GLU A 797 -4.30 5.03 -65.57
CA GLU A 797 -4.33 3.55 -65.56
C GLU A 797 -4.44 2.94 -64.16
N ARG A 798 -4.10 3.70 -63.10
CA ARG A 798 -4.16 3.27 -61.70
C ARG A 798 -5.34 3.84 -60.92
N GLN A 799 -6.08 4.79 -61.51
CA GLN A 799 -7.35 5.24 -60.97
C GLN A 799 -8.37 4.11 -61.11
N ASP A 800 -8.99 3.74 -60.00
CA ASP A 800 -10.01 2.70 -59.98
C ASP A 800 -11.16 3.15 -59.09
N LYS A 801 -12.21 3.65 -59.77
CA LYS A 801 -13.45 4.09 -59.14
C LYS A 801 -14.14 3.00 -58.31
N SER A 802 -13.88 1.73 -58.60
CA SER A 802 -14.37 0.57 -57.85
C SER A 802 -13.68 0.43 -56.50
N THR A 803 -12.34 0.56 -56.49
CA THR A 803 -11.53 0.62 -55.26
C THR A 803 -11.80 1.90 -54.47
N ALA A 804 -12.06 3.03 -55.15
CA ALA A 804 -12.46 4.28 -54.49
C ALA A 804 -13.79 4.15 -53.74
N ALA A 805 -14.80 3.50 -54.35
CA ALA A 805 -16.10 3.28 -53.73
C ALA A 805 -15.99 2.43 -52.44
N TYR A 806 -15.07 1.45 -52.40
CA TYR A 806 -14.76 0.65 -51.20
C TYR A 806 -14.22 1.51 -50.06
N TRP A 807 -13.21 2.34 -50.35
CA TRP A 807 -12.57 3.15 -49.32
C TRP A 807 -13.48 4.27 -48.79
N TYR A 808 -14.31 4.87 -49.64
CA TYR A 808 -15.34 5.81 -49.18
C TYR A 808 -16.44 5.14 -48.35
N GLU A 809 -16.76 3.87 -48.59
CA GLU A 809 -17.73 3.13 -47.76
C GLU A 809 -17.17 2.80 -46.36
N LYS A 810 -15.85 2.73 -46.22
CA LYS A 810 -15.16 2.53 -44.95
C LYS A 810 -15.04 3.81 -44.10
N ASP A 811 -15.29 4.97 -44.68
CA ASP A 811 -15.35 6.24 -43.96
C ASP A 811 -16.79 6.53 -43.48
N SER A 812 -16.97 6.92 -42.22
CA SER A 812 -18.31 7.09 -41.63
C SER A 812 -18.99 8.42 -42.03
N SER A 813 -18.25 9.33 -42.67
CA SER A 813 -18.76 10.66 -43.01
C SER A 813 -19.88 10.61 -44.06
N LYS A 814 -20.89 11.49 -43.89
CA LYS A 814 -22.04 11.58 -44.82
C LYS A 814 -21.61 11.86 -46.26
N ASP A 815 -20.55 12.64 -46.44
CA ASP A 815 -20.03 12.99 -47.76
C ASP A 815 -19.41 11.78 -48.46
N SER A 816 -18.57 11.00 -47.78
CA SER A 816 -17.96 9.79 -48.33
C SER A 816 -19.01 8.73 -48.65
N GLN A 817 -20.01 8.54 -47.78
CA GLN A 817 -21.11 7.62 -48.02
C GLN A 817 -21.95 8.03 -49.25
N ALA A 818 -22.19 9.33 -49.45
CA ALA A 818 -22.87 9.85 -50.65
C ALA A 818 -22.04 9.65 -51.92
N ILE A 819 -20.72 9.85 -51.87
CA ILE A 819 -19.82 9.62 -53.00
C ILE A 819 -19.75 8.13 -53.36
N SER A 820 -19.64 7.24 -52.37
CA SER A 820 -19.69 5.79 -52.58
C SER A 820 -21.00 5.33 -53.21
N ALA A 821 -22.15 5.86 -52.76
CA ALA A 821 -23.45 5.58 -53.36
C ALA A 821 -23.52 6.01 -54.83
N ARG A 822 -23.04 7.22 -55.14
CA ARG A 822 -23.00 7.73 -56.53
C ARG A 822 -22.11 6.89 -57.44
N LEU A 823 -20.92 6.50 -56.98
CA LEU A 823 -20.01 5.64 -57.77
C LEU A 823 -20.64 4.26 -58.06
N ARG A 824 -21.44 3.72 -57.13
CA ARG A 824 -22.23 2.49 -57.33
C ARG A 824 -23.36 2.68 -58.35
N GLU A 825 -24.05 3.81 -58.32
CA GLU A 825 -25.07 4.17 -59.33
C GLU A 825 -24.48 4.34 -60.74
N GLU A 826 -23.24 4.83 -60.83
CA GLU A 826 -22.46 4.91 -62.08
C GLU A 826 -21.97 3.53 -62.59
N GLY A 827 -22.31 2.44 -61.89
CA GLY A 827 -22.03 1.06 -62.30
C GLY A 827 -20.71 0.47 -61.80
N HIS A 828 -19.97 1.19 -60.95
CA HIS A 828 -18.73 0.69 -60.35
C HIS A 828 -19.04 -0.19 -59.12
N GLN A 829 -18.61 -1.45 -59.15
CA GLN A 829 -18.80 -2.37 -58.02
C GLN A 829 -17.80 -2.08 -56.90
N VAL A 830 -18.16 -2.40 -55.65
CA VAL A 830 -17.22 -2.34 -54.53
C VAL A 830 -16.28 -3.53 -54.64
N VAL A 831 -15.07 -3.31 -55.18
CA VAL A 831 -14.09 -4.38 -55.44
C VAL A 831 -12.87 -4.20 -54.52
N ILE A 832 -12.53 -5.25 -53.77
CA ILE A 832 -11.27 -5.32 -53.01
C ILE A 832 -10.19 -5.73 -54.01
N ASN A 833 -9.29 -4.80 -54.37
CA ASN A 833 -8.24 -5.07 -55.34
C ASN A 833 -7.25 -6.15 -54.84
N SER A 834 -6.75 -6.98 -55.74
CA SER A 834 -6.01 -8.23 -55.44
C SER A 834 -4.67 -8.03 -54.71
N GLU A 835 -4.09 -6.83 -54.73
CA GLU A 835 -2.90 -6.46 -53.94
C GLU A 835 -3.15 -6.54 -52.41
N HIS A 836 -4.40 -6.37 -51.96
CA HIS A 836 -4.77 -6.55 -50.55
C HIS A 836 -4.66 -8.01 -50.08
N VAL A 837 -4.87 -8.98 -50.98
CA VAL A 837 -4.85 -10.42 -50.67
C VAL A 837 -3.41 -10.94 -50.49
N PHE A 838 -2.41 -10.23 -51.02
CA PHE A 838 -1.01 -10.66 -50.97
C PHE A 838 -0.32 -10.40 -49.61
N TYR A 839 -0.82 -9.44 -48.82
CA TYR A 839 -0.18 -9.02 -47.56
C TYR A 839 -0.69 -9.72 -46.30
N GLU A 840 -1.88 -10.33 -46.32
CA GLU A 840 -2.31 -11.28 -45.27
C GLU A 840 -1.34 -12.46 -45.14
N LYS A 841 -0.66 -12.79 -46.24
CA LYS A 841 0.36 -13.83 -46.35
C LYS A 841 1.67 -13.54 -45.60
N LYS A 842 1.96 -12.30 -45.18
CA LYS A 842 3.13 -11.95 -44.36
C LYS A 842 2.86 -12.03 -42.84
N ARG A 843 1.59 -11.99 -42.44
CA ARG A 843 1.17 -12.15 -41.02
C ARG A 843 1.51 -13.55 -40.50
N SER A 844 1.50 -14.55 -41.37
CA SER A 844 1.86 -15.94 -41.09
C SER A 844 3.38 -16.18 -40.96
N GLU A 845 4.24 -15.28 -41.44
CA GLU A 845 5.70 -15.37 -41.24
C GLU A 845 6.15 -14.83 -39.87
N HIS A 846 5.44 -13.84 -39.32
CA HIS A 846 5.66 -13.30 -37.96
C HIS A 846 5.43 -14.34 -36.87
N ILE A 847 4.43 -15.22 -37.05
CA ILE A 847 4.08 -16.29 -36.11
C ILE A 847 5.15 -17.40 -36.08
N LYS A 848 5.85 -17.63 -37.20
CA LYS A 848 6.94 -18.63 -37.29
C LYS A 848 8.18 -18.25 -36.47
N TRP A 849 8.39 -16.95 -36.20
CA TRP A 849 9.56 -16.43 -35.46
C TRP A 849 9.41 -16.46 -33.94
N ILE A 850 8.19 -16.37 -33.41
CA ILE A 850 7.89 -16.35 -31.96
C ILE A 850 7.78 -17.77 -31.38
N PHE A 851 7.42 -18.74 -32.24
CA PHE A 851 7.16 -20.12 -31.85
C PHE A 851 8.33 -20.83 -31.12
N PRO A 852 9.61 -20.67 -31.51
CA PRO A 852 10.73 -21.30 -30.80
C PRO A 852 10.93 -20.81 -29.35
N TYR A 853 10.58 -19.55 -29.05
CA TYR A 853 10.69 -18.97 -27.70
C TYR A 853 9.54 -19.37 -26.77
N LEU A 854 8.35 -19.65 -27.31
CA LEU A 854 7.23 -20.24 -26.54
C LEU A 854 7.48 -21.71 -26.17
N CYS A 855 8.37 -22.37 -26.93
CA CYS A 855 8.73 -23.77 -26.82
C CYS A 855 10.06 -24.01 -26.08
N ASP A 856 10.79 -22.97 -25.65
CA ASP A 856 12.03 -23.13 -24.88
C ASP A 856 11.73 -23.71 -23.48
N PRO A 857 12.28 -24.89 -23.13
CA PRO A 857 12.03 -25.56 -21.86
C PRO A 857 12.59 -24.81 -20.63
N ALA A 858 13.41 -23.77 -20.80
CA ALA A 858 13.86 -22.91 -19.71
C ALA A 858 12.73 -22.04 -19.11
N PHE A 859 11.62 -21.83 -19.82
CA PHE A 859 10.46 -21.07 -19.35
C PHE A 859 9.32 -22.02 -18.92
N THR A 860 9.17 -22.23 -17.62
CA THR A 860 8.33 -23.31 -17.07
C THR A 860 6.91 -22.90 -16.63
N SER A 861 6.59 -21.60 -16.51
CA SER A 861 5.24 -21.16 -16.10
C SER A 861 4.40 -20.60 -17.25
N ALA A 862 3.10 -20.92 -17.26
CA ALA A 862 2.12 -20.39 -18.22
C ALA A 862 2.08 -18.85 -18.23
N SER A 863 2.32 -18.21 -17.09
CA SER A 863 2.41 -16.76 -16.92
C SER A 863 3.67 -16.14 -17.55
N SER A 864 4.79 -16.85 -17.61
CA SER A 864 6.02 -16.40 -18.29
C SER A 864 5.86 -16.48 -19.81
N LYS A 865 5.19 -17.52 -20.31
CA LYS A 865 4.85 -17.69 -21.73
C LYS A 865 3.79 -16.69 -22.19
N LEU A 866 2.80 -16.38 -21.35
CA LEU A 866 1.82 -15.31 -21.62
C LEU A 866 2.49 -13.93 -21.68
N ARG A 867 3.46 -13.63 -20.81
CA ARG A 867 4.22 -12.37 -20.88
C ARG A 867 5.03 -12.23 -22.15
N ILE A 868 5.62 -13.31 -22.68
CA ILE A 868 6.31 -13.30 -23.99
C ILE A 868 5.31 -13.06 -25.14
N PHE A 869 4.11 -13.65 -25.03
CA PHE A 869 3.02 -13.43 -25.99
C PHE A 869 2.44 -12.01 -25.92
N GLU A 870 2.36 -11.42 -24.73
CA GLU A 870 2.00 -10.02 -24.51
C GLU A 870 3.11 -9.09 -25.00
N TRP A 871 4.39 -9.42 -24.77
CA TRP A 871 5.55 -8.68 -25.28
C TRP A 871 5.61 -8.70 -26.81
N ALA A 872 5.25 -9.81 -27.44
CA ALA A 872 5.13 -9.93 -28.91
C ALA A 872 3.93 -9.15 -29.49
N ASN A 873 2.84 -9.00 -28.72
CA ASN A 873 1.76 -8.08 -29.07
C ASN A 873 2.12 -6.60 -28.85
N PHE A 874 3.08 -6.31 -27.97
CA PHE A 874 3.55 -4.95 -27.63
C PHE A 874 4.79 -4.48 -28.40
N ALA A 875 5.58 -5.37 -29.02
CA ALA A 875 6.75 -5.02 -29.83
C ALA A 875 6.34 -4.44 -31.20
N LYS A 876 5.86 -3.19 -31.20
CA LYS A 876 5.85 -2.32 -32.37
C LYS A 876 7.21 -1.60 -32.44
N GLY A 877 8.24 -2.23 -33.03
CA GLY A 877 9.54 -1.59 -33.23
C GLY A 877 10.57 -2.46 -33.97
N PRO A 878 11.54 -1.85 -34.70
CA PRO A 878 12.46 -2.56 -35.59
C PRO A 878 13.70 -3.04 -34.83
N LEU A 879 13.77 -4.32 -34.48
CA LEU A 879 14.97 -4.93 -33.88
C LEU A 879 14.98 -6.44 -34.17
N ALA A 880 15.62 -6.84 -35.28
CA ALA A 880 16.19 -8.18 -35.48
C ALA A 880 17.07 -8.25 -36.75
N GLU A 881 17.98 -7.30 -36.95
CA GLU A 881 19.19 -7.56 -37.75
C GLU A 881 20.23 -8.16 -36.81
N GLY A 882 20.40 -9.49 -36.82
CA GLY A 882 21.49 -10.11 -36.03
C GLY A 882 21.37 -11.58 -35.59
N ILE A 883 20.59 -12.47 -36.23
CA ILE A 883 20.57 -13.90 -35.84
C ILE A 883 20.73 -14.82 -37.08
N PRO A 884 21.56 -15.89 -37.02
CA PRO A 884 22.17 -16.51 -38.19
C PRO A 884 21.24 -17.39 -39.02
N GLN A 885 21.49 -17.40 -40.33
CA GLN A 885 20.97 -18.38 -41.29
C GLN A 885 21.46 -19.79 -40.94
N ASN A 886 20.52 -20.71 -40.67
CA ASN A 886 20.50 -22.12 -41.13
C ASN A 886 19.58 -22.99 -40.25
N ALA A 887 18.45 -23.42 -40.81
CA ALA A 887 17.80 -24.70 -40.45
C ALA A 887 16.71 -25.02 -41.50
N ASP A 888 17.06 -25.84 -42.49
CA ASP A 888 16.13 -26.57 -43.33
C ASP A 888 15.33 -27.57 -42.49
N THR A 889 14.00 -27.63 -42.65
CA THR A 889 13.21 -28.86 -42.38
C THR A 889 11.97 -28.92 -43.26
N ASP A 890 12.02 -29.84 -44.23
CA ASP A 890 10.92 -30.33 -45.07
C ASP A 890 10.14 -31.41 -44.27
N VAL A 891 8.79 -31.35 -44.22
CA VAL A 891 7.95 -32.42 -43.62
C VAL A 891 6.72 -32.66 -44.49
N ARG A 892 6.54 -33.92 -44.93
CA ARG A 892 5.47 -34.38 -45.83
C ARG A 892 4.51 -35.38 -45.16
N TYR A 893 3.23 -35.27 -45.54
CA TYR A 893 2.08 -36.20 -45.44
C TYR A 893 1.33 -36.42 -44.09
N LEU A 894 -0.01 -36.34 -44.16
CA LEU A 894 -0.99 -36.73 -43.13
C LEU A 894 -1.69 -38.05 -43.51
N PRO A 895 -2.10 -38.91 -42.55
CA PRO A 895 -2.81 -40.16 -42.83
C PRO A 895 -4.20 -39.95 -43.45
N LYS A 896 -4.65 -40.93 -44.24
CA LYS A 896 -5.86 -40.91 -45.08
C LYS A 896 -7.15 -40.78 -44.25
N GLU A 897 -7.16 -41.31 -43.04
CA GLU A 897 -8.29 -41.36 -42.12
C GLU A 897 -8.68 -39.95 -41.63
N LEU A 898 -7.69 -39.09 -41.38
CA LEU A 898 -7.88 -37.68 -41.02
C LEU A 898 -8.40 -36.84 -42.19
N ASN A 899 -8.01 -37.19 -43.41
CA ASN A 899 -8.53 -36.57 -44.64
C ASN A 899 -10.00 -36.92 -44.86
N ASP A 900 -10.42 -38.15 -44.53
CA ASP A 900 -11.81 -38.59 -44.69
C ASP A 900 -12.75 -37.97 -43.64
N LEU A 901 -12.27 -37.76 -42.40
CA LEU A 901 -12.99 -37.00 -41.36
C LEU A 901 -13.22 -35.53 -41.79
N PHE A 902 -12.20 -34.91 -42.40
CA PHE A 902 -12.29 -33.54 -42.90
C PHE A 902 -13.27 -33.40 -44.07
N LYS A 903 -13.35 -34.41 -44.95
CA LYS A 903 -14.36 -34.47 -46.02
C LYS A 903 -15.80 -34.55 -45.48
N ALA A 904 -16.01 -35.24 -44.36
CA ALA A 904 -17.32 -35.30 -43.70
C ALA A 904 -17.71 -33.93 -43.13
N TYR A 905 -16.77 -33.23 -42.51
CA TYR A 905 -16.96 -31.90 -41.95
C TYR A 905 -17.27 -30.83 -43.03
N VAL A 906 -16.55 -30.83 -44.15
CA VAL A 906 -16.79 -29.93 -45.29
C VAL A 906 -18.14 -30.21 -45.97
N LYS A 907 -18.59 -31.48 -46.00
CA LYS A 907 -19.94 -31.84 -46.46
C LYS A 907 -21.03 -31.24 -45.56
N LEU A 908 -20.85 -31.32 -44.24
CA LEU A 908 -21.78 -30.74 -43.27
C LEU A 908 -21.85 -29.20 -43.43
N TYR A 909 -20.71 -28.53 -43.54
CA TYR A 909 -20.62 -27.09 -43.77
C TYR A 909 -21.32 -26.66 -45.07
N ASN A 910 -21.09 -27.36 -46.18
CA ASN A 910 -21.75 -27.06 -47.45
C ASN A 910 -23.28 -27.30 -47.40
N LEU A 911 -23.72 -28.31 -46.65
CA LEU A 911 -25.15 -28.57 -46.42
C LEU A 911 -25.79 -27.42 -45.64
N LEU A 912 -25.12 -26.94 -44.58
CA LEU A 912 -25.56 -25.77 -43.80
C LEU A 912 -25.58 -24.50 -44.67
N SER A 913 -24.48 -24.17 -45.35
CA SER A 913 -24.37 -23.00 -46.24
C SER A 913 -25.48 -22.94 -47.31
N LYS A 914 -25.82 -24.07 -47.91
CA LYS A 914 -26.88 -24.17 -48.94
C LYS A 914 -28.29 -24.11 -48.36
N THR A 915 -28.47 -24.50 -47.10
CA THR A 915 -29.78 -24.53 -46.41
C THR A 915 -30.13 -23.17 -45.78
N TYR A 916 -29.14 -22.39 -45.37
CA TYR A 916 -29.32 -21.07 -44.71
C TYR A 916 -29.00 -19.86 -45.61
N GLY A 917 -28.80 -20.07 -46.92
CA GLY A 917 -28.64 -19.00 -47.90
C GLY A 917 -27.35 -18.17 -47.77
N TRP A 918 -26.29 -18.75 -47.20
CA TRP A 918 -25.00 -18.06 -47.09
C TRP A 918 -24.33 -17.94 -48.46
N SER A 919 -24.09 -16.71 -48.92
CA SER A 919 -23.09 -16.44 -49.95
C SER A 919 -21.98 -15.58 -49.36
N ASN A 920 -20.77 -16.13 -49.19
CA ASN A 920 -19.62 -15.72 -50.00
C ASN A 920 -18.26 -16.34 -49.61
N SER A 921 -17.50 -16.59 -50.69
CA SER A 921 -16.08 -16.31 -50.97
C SER A 921 -14.88 -16.85 -50.15
N LEU A 922 -15.01 -17.41 -48.95
CA LEU A 922 -13.81 -17.86 -48.18
C LEU A 922 -13.37 -19.32 -48.40
N LEU A 923 -14.13 -20.10 -49.17
CA LEU A 923 -13.68 -21.38 -49.72
C LEU A 923 -13.55 -21.22 -51.24
N PRO A 924 -12.39 -20.82 -51.78
CA PRO A 924 -12.22 -20.82 -53.23
C PRO A 924 -12.36 -22.26 -53.70
N ARG A 925 -13.37 -22.51 -54.55
CA ARG A 925 -13.51 -23.66 -55.47
C ARG A 925 -12.48 -24.79 -55.25
N LEU A 926 -12.64 -25.57 -54.19
CA LEU A 926 -11.87 -26.79 -54.02
C LEU A 926 -12.51 -27.81 -54.96
N SER A 927 -11.81 -28.10 -56.06
CA SER A 927 -12.18 -29.21 -56.95
C SER A 927 -12.13 -30.51 -56.14
N LYS A 928 -12.91 -31.52 -56.54
CA LYS A 928 -13.00 -32.81 -55.82
C LYS A 928 -11.65 -33.52 -55.64
N ASP A 929 -10.59 -33.07 -56.30
CA ASP A 929 -9.32 -33.76 -56.40
C ASP A 929 -8.14 -33.06 -55.68
N ASP A 930 -8.33 -31.87 -55.09
CA ASP A 930 -7.25 -31.14 -54.39
C ASP A 930 -7.44 -31.15 -52.86
N PHE A 931 -6.98 -32.20 -52.17
CA PHE A 931 -6.89 -32.17 -50.70
C PHE A 931 -5.59 -32.78 -50.12
N PHE A 932 -4.88 -31.88 -49.39
CA PHE A 932 -3.77 -31.97 -48.41
C PHE A 932 -2.34 -31.56 -48.86
N PRO A 933 -1.55 -30.81 -48.02
CA PRO A 933 -1.74 -30.51 -46.59
C PRO A 933 -1.49 -29.03 -46.21
N TYR A 934 -2.51 -28.17 -46.13
CA TYR A 934 -2.37 -26.86 -45.45
C TYR A 934 -3.71 -26.40 -44.86
N LEU A 935 -4.05 -26.90 -43.67
CA LEU A 935 -4.90 -26.16 -42.75
C LEU A 935 -4.08 -25.87 -41.50
N SER A 936 -3.67 -24.61 -41.35
CA SER A 936 -2.99 -24.13 -40.16
C SER A 936 -3.97 -24.03 -38.98
N MET A 937 -3.50 -24.24 -37.75
CA MET A 937 -4.27 -24.08 -36.50
C MET A 937 -5.17 -22.81 -36.43
N PRO A 938 -4.75 -21.63 -36.94
CA PRO A 938 -5.61 -20.45 -37.02
C PRO A 938 -6.89 -20.64 -37.84
N HIS A 939 -6.85 -21.42 -38.94
CA HIS A 939 -8.01 -21.64 -39.81
C HIS A 939 -9.03 -22.60 -39.18
N LEU A 940 -8.56 -23.64 -38.48
CA LEU A 940 -9.43 -24.53 -37.70
C LEU A 940 -10.06 -23.80 -36.52
N LEU A 941 -9.31 -22.90 -35.87
CA LEU A 941 -9.81 -22.05 -34.80
C LEU A 941 -10.77 -20.97 -35.33
N GLU A 942 -10.50 -20.36 -36.49
CA GLU A 942 -11.40 -19.39 -37.14
C GLU A 942 -12.70 -20.05 -37.58
N ILE A 943 -12.65 -21.23 -38.20
CA ILE A 943 -13.85 -21.96 -38.60
C ILE A 943 -14.67 -22.33 -37.36
N THR A 944 -14.03 -22.79 -36.29
CA THR A 944 -14.70 -23.10 -35.01
C THR A 944 -15.27 -21.84 -34.34
N GLN A 945 -14.54 -20.73 -34.36
CA GLN A 945 -15.01 -19.44 -33.83
C GLN A 945 -16.13 -18.85 -34.68
N MET A 946 -16.12 -19.04 -36.00
CA MET A 946 -17.18 -18.62 -36.91
C MET A 946 -18.44 -19.45 -36.68
N VAL A 947 -18.33 -20.76 -36.51
CA VAL A 947 -19.45 -21.64 -36.15
C VAL A 947 -20.01 -21.25 -34.77
N TYR A 948 -19.15 -20.98 -33.80
CA TYR A 948 -19.53 -20.51 -32.46
C TYR A 948 -20.19 -19.12 -32.47
N ARG A 949 -19.69 -18.18 -33.28
CA ARG A 949 -20.28 -16.83 -33.44
C ARG A 949 -21.59 -16.88 -34.20
N ALA A 950 -21.71 -17.73 -35.21
CA ALA A 950 -22.95 -17.95 -35.97
C ALA A 950 -24.04 -18.58 -35.09
N TRP A 951 -23.66 -19.57 -34.26
CA TRP A 951 -24.53 -20.13 -33.23
C TRP A 951 -24.98 -19.05 -32.24
N ASN A 952 -24.05 -18.28 -31.68
CA ASN A 952 -24.34 -17.22 -30.70
C ASN A 952 -25.19 -16.08 -31.28
N ALA A 953 -24.98 -15.69 -32.54
CA ALA A 953 -25.74 -14.63 -33.20
C ALA A 953 -27.22 -15.03 -33.40
N HIS A 954 -27.49 -16.28 -33.77
CA HIS A 954 -28.87 -16.74 -33.96
C HIS A 954 -29.61 -17.08 -32.65
N VAL A 955 -28.89 -17.59 -31.65
CA VAL A 955 -29.46 -17.81 -30.30
C VAL A 955 -29.83 -16.48 -29.62
N LYS A 956 -29.10 -15.39 -29.91
CA LYS A 956 -29.45 -14.03 -29.42
C LYS A 956 -30.63 -13.38 -30.15
N HIS A 957 -30.98 -13.85 -31.35
CA HIS A 957 -32.04 -13.27 -32.19
C HIS A 957 -33.16 -14.26 -32.51
N GLY A 958 -33.55 -15.09 -31.52
CA GLY A 958 -34.58 -16.12 -31.65
C GLY A 958 -35.88 -15.59 -32.26
N LYS A 959 -36.25 -16.12 -33.43
CA LYS A 959 -37.61 -16.01 -33.99
C LYS A 959 -37.95 -16.96 -35.16
N ASP A 960 -37.22 -18.06 -35.38
CA ASP A 960 -37.56 -18.99 -36.48
C ASP A 960 -38.14 -20.33 -35.98
N LYS A 961 -39.43 -20.55 -36.28
CA LYS A 961 -40.23 -21.77 -36.07
C LYS A 961 -39.67 -23.05 -36.71
N TRP A 962 -38.57 -22.96 -37.43
CA TRP A 962 -37.98 -24.07 -38.17
C TRP A 962 -37.05 -24.97 -37.32
N LEU A 963 -36.42 -24.43 -36.27
CA LEU A 963 -35.56 -25.20 -35.36
C LEU A 963 -36.32 -26.28 -34.57
N GLN A 964 -37.61 -26.06 -34.28
CA GLN A 964 -38.49 -27.08 -33.70
C GLN A 964 -38.78 -28.25 -34.66
N GLN A 965 -38.61 -28.08 -35.98
CA GLN A 965 -38.89 -29.11 -36.98
C GLN A 965 -37.69 -30.01 -37.35
N GLN A 966 -36.46 -29.71 -36.91
CA GLN A 966 -35.27 -30.54 -37.21
C GLN A 966 -34.75 -31.34 -36.01
N ALA A 967 -35.52 -31.44 -34.91
CA ALA A 967 -35.17 -32.20 -33.71
C ALA A 967 -34.81 -33.69 -33.97
N THR A 968 -35.25 -34.26 -35.09
CA THR A 968 -34.94 -35.64 -35.51
C THR A 968 -33.58 -35.84 -36.17
N LYS A 969 -32.76 -34.80 -36.40
CA LYS A 969 -31.38 -34.97 -36.94
C LYS A 969 -30.26 -34.89 -35.90
N VAL A 970 -30.59 -34.59 -34.65
CA VAL A 970 -29.61 -34.57 -33.53
C VAL A 970 -29.09 -35.98 -33.20
N GLU A 971 -29.82 -37.04 -33.58
CA GLU A 971 -29.31 -38.43 -33.52
C GLU A 971 -28.00 -38.64 -34.32
N GLN A 972 -27.67 -37.76 -35.28
CA GLN A 972 -26.39 -37.83 -36.00
C GLN A 972 -25.19 -37.27 -35.20
N ILE A 973 -25.41 -36.51 -34.13
CA ILE A 973 -24.34 -36.05 -33.24
C ILE A 973 -23.93 -37.17 -32.29
N THR A 974 -24.89 -37.98 -31.84
CA THR A 974 -24.63 -39.18 -31.03
C THR A 974 -23.79 -40.23 -31.77
N LEU A 975 -23.85 -40.25 -33.11
CA LEU A 975 -23.02 -41.08 -33.98
C LEU A 975 -21.53 -40.69 -33.98
N MET A 976 -21.14 -39.50 -33.48
CA MET A 976 -19.73 -39.06 -33.42
C MET A 976 -18.97 -39.49 -32.16
N ARG A 977 -19.65 -39.96 -31.10
CA ARG A 977 -18.96 -40.45 -29.89
C ARG A 977 -18.06 -41.66 -30.17
N GLN A 978 -18.44 -42.51 -31.13
CA GLN A 978 -17.63 -43.65 -31.56
C GLN A 978 -16.33 -43.22 -32.27
N ASP A 979 -16.31 -42.05 -32.90
CA ASP A 979 -15.12 -41.51 -33.58
C ASP A 979 -14.16 -40.82 -32.59
N TRP A 980 -14.64 -40.36 -31.43
CA TRP A 980 -13.81 -39.73 -30.39
C TRP A 980 -13.00 -40.76 -29.60
N GLU A 981 -13.61 -41.91 -29.28
CA GLU A 981 -12.89 -43.03 -28.68
C GLU A 981 -11.80 -43.54 -29.63
N PHE A 982 -12.04 -43.54 -30.95
CA PHE A 982 -11.00 -43.86 -31.94
C PHE A 982 -9.86 -42.84 -31.96
N ILE A 983 -10.15 -41.54 -31.83
CA ILE A 983 -9.14 -40.47 -31.77
C ILE A 983 -8.34 -40.55 -30.46
N LEU A 984 -8.99 -40.84 -29.34
CA LEU A 984 -8.33 -41.05 -28.05
C LEU A 984 -7.46 -42.31 -28.06
N ASP A 985 -7.95 -43.42 -28.61
CA ASP A 985 -7.21 -44.68 -28.75
C ASP A 985 -6.02 -44.54 -29.74
N PHE A 986 -6.17 -43.71 -30.78
CA PHE A 986 -5.08 -43.32 -31.68
C PHE A 986 -4.07 -42.39 -30.99
N ALA A 987 -4.53 -41.43 -30.19
CA ALA A 987 -3.66 -40.55 -29.40
C ALA A 987 -2.85 -41.37 -28.38
N GLU A 988 -3.48 -42.32 -27.68
CA GLU A 988 -2.83 -43.19 -26.68
C GLU A 988 -1.72 -44.07 -27.29
N LYS A 989 -1.87 -44.43 -28.58
CA LYS A 989 -0.88 -45.20 -29.35
C LYS A 989 0.12 -44.33 -30.12
N CYS A 990 -0.01 -42.99 -30.07
CA CYS A 990 0.85 -42.06 -30.80
C CYS A 990 2.17 -41.83 -30.04
N PRO A 991 3.35 -42.08 -30.66
CA PRO A 991 4.65 -41.90 -30.01
C PRO A 991 5.13 -40.44 -29.99
N ASP A 992 4.43 -39.54 -30.69
CA ASP A 992 4.70 -38.11 -30.71
C ASP A 992 3.87 -37.42 -29.62
N ASN A 993 4.53 -37.03 -28.53
CA ASN A 993 3.89 -36.46 -27.34
C ASN A 993 3.15 -35.14 -27.64
N ASP A 994 3.61 -34.36 -28.62
CA ASP A 994 2.98 -33.08 -28.96
C ASP A 994 1.67 -33.31 -29.74
N LEU A 995 1.67 -34.31 -30.64
CA LEU A 995 0.47 -34.72 -31.37
C LEU A 995 -0.53 -35.44 -30.45
N GLN A 996 -0.05 -36.27 -29.51
CA GLN A 996 -0.87 -36.93 -28.50
C GLN A 996 -1.60 -35.90 -27.62
N LEU A 997 -0.88 -34.91 -27.09
CA LEU A 997 -1.46 -33.85 -26.25
C LEU A 997 -2.48 -33.01 -27.04
N LEU A 998 -2.22 -32.75 -28.32
CA LEU A 998 -3.13 -32.03 -29.22
C LEU A 998 -4.43 -32.80 -29.46
N LEU A 999 -4.35 -34.09 -29.77
CA LEU A 999 -5.53 -34.93 -30.02
C LEU A 999 -6.41 -35.07 -28.77
N ILE A 1000 -5.80 -35.24 -27.60
CA ILE A 1000 -6.51 -35.26 -26.31
C ILE A 1000 -7.21 -33.92 -26.05
N SER A 1001 -6.52 -32.80 -26.28
CA SER A 1001 -7.08 -31.45 -26.07
C SER A 1001 -8.25 -31.13 -27.00
N VAL A 1002 -8.21 -31.63 -28.24
CA VAL A 1002 -9.31 -31.46 -29.21
C VAL A 1002 -10.53 -32.26 -28.78
N VAL A 1003 -10.36 -33.48 -28.29
CA VAL A 1003 -11.47 -34.29 -27.79
C VAL A 1003 -12.07 -33.68 -26.52
N ASP A 1004 -11.25 -33.19 -25.60
CA ASP A 1004 -11.69 -32.54 -24.36
C ASP A 1004 -12.49 -31.24 -24.63
N MET A 1005 -12.06 -30.45 -25.61
CA MET A 1005 -12.77 -29.24 -26.05
C MET A 1005 -14.12 -29.58 -26.71
N CYS A 1006 -14.19 -30.67 -27.48
CA CYS A 1006 -15.44 -31.16 -28.09
C CYS A 1006 -16.44 -31.66 -27.03
N TYR A 1007 -15.97 -32.36 -25.99
CA TYR A 1007 -16.81 -32.72 -24.83
C TYR A 1007 -17.32 -31.49 -24.09
N GLY A 1008 -16.48 -30.47 -23.90
CA GLY A 1008 -16.87 -29.20 -23.29
C GLY A 1008 -17.95 -28.47 -24.08
N LEU A 1009 -17.88 -28.49 -25.41
CA LEU A 1009 -18.88 -27.90 -26.30
C LEU A 1009 -20.19 -28.70 -26.34
N GLU A 1010 -20.14 -30.04 -26.28
CA GLU A 1010 -21.31 -30.91 -26.17
C GLU A 1010 -22.06 -30.64 -24.84
N ALA A 1011 -21.32 -30.56 -23.73
CA ALA A 1011 -21.87 -30.25 -22.42
C ALA A 1011 -22.50 -28.83 -22.38
N LEU A 1012 -21.84 -27.85 -23.00
CA LEU A 1012 -22.38 -26.49 -23.15
C LEU A 1012 -23.63 -26.46 -24.02
N ALA A 1013 -23.66 -27.22 -25.11
CA ALA A 1013 -24.81 -27.30 -26.03
C ALA A 1013 -26.01 -28.00 -25.37
N GLU A 1014 -25.80 -29.08 -24.62
CA GLU A 1014 -26.85 -29.73 -23.82
C GLU A 1014 -27.39 -28.78 -22.74
N LEU A 1015 -26.51 -28.07 -22.03
CA LEU A 1015 -26.91 -27.08 -21.03
C LEU A 1015 -27.73 -25.94 -21.65
N TYR A 1016 -27.33 -25.48 -22.84
CA TYR A 1016 -28.03 -24.42 -23.58
C TYR A 1016 -29.37 -24.90 -24.15
N TRP A 1017 -29.46 -26.14 -24.61
CA TRP A 1017 -30.73 -26.75 -25.05
C TRP A 1017 -31.70 -26.93 -23.88
N GLN A 1018 -31.20 -27.38 -22.72
CA GLN A 1018 -31.99 -27.46 -21.49
C GLN A 1018 -32.52 -26.08 -21.09
N LEU A 1019 -31.70 -25.03 -21.23
CA LEU A 1019 -32.07 -23.63 -21.00
C LEU A 1019 -33.13 -23.09 -21.98
N ILE A 1020 -33.02 -23.38 -23.28
CA ILE A 1020 -33.99 -22.94 -24.31
C ILE A 1020 -35.31 -23.71 -24.16
N ALA A 1021 -35.24 -25.03 -23.99
CA ALA A 1021 -36.41 -25.86 -23.74
C ALA A 1021 -37.14 -25.43 -22.46
N LEU A 1022 -36.40 -25.01 -21.41
CA LEU A 1022 -36.99 -24.46 -20.20
C LEU A 1022 -37.65 -23.10 -20.43
N ASN A 1023 -37.01 -22.22 -21.20
CA ASN A 1023 -37.55 -20.88 -21.45
C ASN A 1023 -38.85 -20.97 -22.27
N ASP A 1024 -38.89 -21.87 -23.27
CA ASP A 1024 -40.11 -22.21 -24.00
C ASP A 1024 -41.16 -22.90 -23.10
N LEU A 1025 -40.75 -23.76 -22.15
CA LEU A 1025 -41.68 -24.41 -21.21
C LEU A 1025 -42.29 -23.43 -20.20
N VAL A 1026 -41.49 -22.47 -19.72
CA VAL A 1026 -41.93 -21.42 -18.78
C VAL A 1026 -42.84 -20.41 -19.49
N GLU A 1027 -42.48 -19.95 -20.68
CA GLU A 1027 -43.35 -19.07 -21.49
C GLU A 1027 -44.65 -19.79 -21.92
N ASN A 1028 -44.60 -21.07 -22.26
CA ASN A 1028 -45.82 -21.82 -22.59
C ASN A 1028 -46.66 -22.18 -21.36
N ALA A 1029 -46.06 -22.43 -20.19
CA ALA A 1029 -46.80 -22.66 -18.94
C ALA A 1029 -47.51 -21.39 -18.45
N GLU A 1030 -46.86 -20.23 -18.54
CA GLU A 1030 -47.46 -18.91 -18.24
C GLU A 1030 -48.60 -18.56 -19.21
N ASN A 1031 -48.47 -18.93 -20.49
CA ASN A 1031 -49.50 -18.65 -21.50
C ASN A 1031 -50.64 -19.70 -21.54
N ALA A 1032 -50.42 -20.94 -21.06
CA ALA A 1032 -51.39 -22.04 -21.12
C ALA A 1032 -52.04 -22.43 -19.78
N ASN A 1033 -51.74 -21.71 -18.68
CA ASN A 1033 -52.28 -22.01 -17.34
C ASN A 1033 -51.95 -23.43 -16.84
N PHE A 1034 -50.80 -23.98 -17.23
CA PHE A 1034 -50.35 -25.31 -16.86
C PHE A 1034 -49.29 -25.22 -15.75
N HIS A 1035 -49.58 -25.75 -14.55
CA HIS A 1035 -48.63 -25.71 -13.44
C HIS A 1035 -47.62 -26.86 -13.54
N LEU A 1036 -46.33 -26.53 -13.59
CA LEU A 1036 -45.25 -27.51 -13.50
C LEU A 1036 -45.17 -28.12 -12.10
N PRO A 1037 -44.80 -29.41 -11.95
CA PRO A 1037 -44.67 -30.03 -10.64
C PRO A 1037 -43.63 -29.28 -9.79
N GLU A 1038 -43.99 -28.92 -8.57
CA GLU A 1038 -43.16 -28.08 -7.69
C GLU A 1038 -41.78 -28.70 -7.39
N SER A 1039 -41.70 -30.04 -7.36
CA SER A 1039 -40.44 -30.78 -7.19
C SER A 1039 -39.50 -30.62 -8.38
N PHE A 1040 -40.03 -30.48 -9.60
CA PHE A 1040 -39.27 -30.21 -10.80
C PHE A 1040 -38.79 -28.76 -10.82
N VAL A 1041 -39.67 -27.81 -10.48
CA VAL A 1041 -39.32 -26.38 -10.35
C VAL A 1041 -38.21 -26.18 -9.32
N LYS A 1042 -38.28 -26.87 -8.18
CA LYS A 1042 -37.24 -26.82 -7.14
C LYS A 1042 -35.91 -27.36 -7.62
N LYS A 1043 -35.90 -28.54 -8.27
CA LYS A 1043 -34.67 -29.17 -8.76
C LYS A 1043 -33.98 -28.31 -9.83
N MET A 1044 -34.75 -27.61 -10.66
CA MET A 1044 -34.22 -26.65 -11.64
C MET A 1044 -33.69 -25.38 -10.98
N ALA A 1045 -34.39 -24.85 -9.98
CA ALA A 1045 -33.91 -23.70 -9.22
C ALA A 1045 -32.61 -24.01 -8.47
N ASP A 1046 -32.48 -25.22 -7.89
CA ASP A 1046 -31.26 -25.73 -7.29
C ASP A 1046 -30.11 -25.79 -8.31
N LEU A 1047 -30.37 -26.27 -9.53
CA LEU A 1047 -29.36 -26.36 -10.59
C LEU A 1047 -28.83 -24.97 -11.04
N PHE A 1048 -29.69 -23.97 -11.12
CA PHE A 1048 -29.29 -22.59 -11.47
C PHE A 1048 -28.64 -21.84 -10.30
N PHE A 1049 -28.96 -22.23 -9.07
CA PHE A 1049 -28.35 -21.70 -7.88
C PHE A 1049 -26.95 -22.28 -7.66
N ASP A 1050 -26.77 -23.59 -7.88
CA ASP A 1050 -25.52 -24.32 -7.62
C ASP A 1050 -24.57 -24.32 -8.84
N GLY A 1051 -25.08 -24.15 -10.07
CA GLY A 1051 -24.32 -24.25 -11.32
C GLY A 1051 -23.99 -22.90 -11.97
N THR A 1052 -22.72 -22.50 -11.90
CA THR A 1052 -22.04 -21.39 -12.61
C THR A 1052 -22.15 -19.97 -12.01
N ASP A 1053 -21.12 -19.59 -11.25
CA ASP A 1053 -20.94 -18.28 -10.60
C ASP A 1053 -20.63 -17.09 -11.55
N VAL A 1054 -20.66 -17.30 -12.87
CA VAL A 1054 -20.08 -16.35 -13.84
C VAL A 1054 -21.13 -15.46 -14.54
N LEU A 1055 -22.43 -15.75 -14.40
CA LEU A 1055 -23.48 -14.99 -15.10
C LEU A 1055 -24.57 -14.48 -14.15
N PRO A 1056 -24.68 -13.16 -13.90
CA PRO A 1056 -25.75 -12.55 -13.09
C PRO A 1056 -27.19 -12.95 -13.48
N ARG A 1057 -27.38 -13.46 -14.71
CA ARG A 1057 -28.66 -13.96 -15.20
C ARG A 1057 -29.08 -15.31 -14.59
N SER A 1058 -28.17 -16.22 -14.24
CA SER A 1058 -28.52 -17.55 -13.69
C SER A 1058 -29.19 -17.42 -12.32
N ARG A 1059 -28.61 -16.62 -11.42
CA ARG A 1059 -29.19 -16.31 -10.09
C ARG A 1059 -30.54 -15.59 -10.18
N THR A 1060 -30.70 -14.72 -11.17
CA THR A 1060 -31.98 -14.03 -11.41
C THR A 1060 -33.09 -15.03 -11.81
N VAL A 1061 -32.76 -16.04 -12.61
CA VAL A 1061 -33.68 -17.11 -13.01
C VAL A 1061 -33.96 -18.05 -11.84
N ALA A 1062 -32.93 -18.46 -11.08
CA ALA A 1062 -33.09 -19.28 -9.87
C ALA A 1062 -34.05 -18.61 -8.87
N ARG A 1063 -33.87 -17.31 -8.62
CA ARG A 1063 -34.73 -16.52 -7.72
C ARG A 1063 -36.18 -16.48 -8.20
N ARG A 1064 -36.42 -16.31 -9.50
CA ARG A 1064 -37.78 -16.35 -10.06
C ARG A 1064 -38.42 -17.73 -9.91
N LEU A 1065 -37.68 -18.80 -10.15
CA LEU A 1065 -38.19 -20.17 -10.01
C LEU A 1065 -38.49 -20.52 -8.56
N TYR A 1066 -37.60 -20.19 -7.62
CA TYR A 1066 -37.88 -20.38 -6.20
C TYR A 1066 -39.07 -19.56 -5.69
N ALA A 1067 -39.27 -18.35 -6.22
CA ALA A 1067 -40.41 -17.50 -5.86
C ALA A 1067 -41.77 -18.10 -6.28
N GLN A 1068 -41.79 -19.05 -7.22
CA GLN A 1068 -43.01 -19.76 -7.62
C GLN A 1068 -43.39 -20.92 -6.68
N ILE A 1069 -42.46 -21.37 -5.83
CA ILE A 1069 -42.62 -22.50 -4.89
C ILE A 1069 -42.13 -22.17 -3.47
N PRO A 1070 -42.52 -21.02 -2.88
CA PRO A 1070 -41.89 -20.48 -1.68
C PRO A 1070 -42.12 -21.32 -0.42
N TYR A 1071 -43.07 -22.25 -0.45
CA TYR A 1071 -43.47 -23.11 0.66
C TYR A 1071 -42.76 -24.48 0.67
N LEU A 1072 -41.91 -24.79 -0.32
CA LEU A 1072 -41.13 -26.02 -0.31
C LEU A 1072 -39.92 -25.93 0.66
N PRO A 1073 -39.61 -26.99 1.43
CA PRO A 1073 -38.53 -26.96 2.42
C PRO A 1073 -37.17 -26.58 1.83
N GLY A 1074 -36.47 -25.62 2.45
CA GLY A 1074 -35.15 -25.13 2.03
C GLY A 1074 -35.16 -24.03 0.95
N VAL A 1075 -36.32 -23.76 0.33
CA VAL A 1075 -36.44 -22.70 -0.69
C VAL A 1075 -36.39 -21.30 -0.08
N GLU A 1076 -37.00 -21.10 1.11
CA GLU A 1076 -37.00 -19.80 1.79
C GLU A 1076 -35.58 -19.37 2.20
N GLU A 1077 -34.73 -20.33 2.57
CA GLU A 1077 -33.33 -20.08 2.93
C GLU A 1077 -32.48 -19.75 1.70
N LYS A 1078 -32.69 -20.46 0.58
CA LYS A 1078 -32.03 -20.18 -0.71
C LYS A 1078 -32.53 -18.91 -1.41
N LEU A 1079 -33.74 -18.43 -1.12
CA LEU A 1079 -34.24 -17.11 -1.57
C LEU A 1079 -33.66 -15.95 -0.75
N LYS A 1080 -33.26 -16.21 0.50
CA LYS A 1080 -32.59 -15.24 1.38
C LYS A 1080 -31.10 -15.13 1.06
N GLN A 1081 -30.46 -16.24 0.69
CA GLN A 1081 -29.12 -16.27 0.07
C GLN A 1081 -29.15 -15.59 -1.31
#